data_AF-A0A1M6Z5W1-F1
#
_entry.id   AF-A0A1M6Z5W1-F1
#
_cell.length_a   1.000
_cell.length_b   1.000
_cell.length_c   1.000
_cell.angle_alpha   90.00
_cell.angle_beta   90.00
_cell.angle_gamma   90.00
#
_symmetry.space_group_name_H-M   'P 1'
#
loop_
_entity.id
_entity.type
_entity.pdbx_description
1 polymer ?
#
loop_
_entity_poly.entity_id
_entity_poly.type
_entity_poly.pdbx_seq_one_letter_code
_entity_poly.pdbx_strand_id
1 'polypeptide(L)'
;MRLQFDARVITGQLPLDTAIRAVTVAEVNGETLIYAATGSAGGLSVFRLGASGALSLHDTALFAPSLTATLSRDIAVAWAQDQGMLVLGVGDGRLISYGLAADGTLQAMRAPVLVDPALATVDRLDYLPDAVGGGVLALAGGGLYQMDAGAGLTQLGGLDDQDLALSLVQGAGGVMLTRATPDGVESAWVGTGGGLASLDSVGASEGFGVATPTAVETIAAHGAQFTILGAAGSQSLSVLELQGDGAFQIRDHLIDSRFSRFADLQDIAVTQVAGQVFVVAGGSDDGLSLLTLLPDGRLIYLDSIASTDGARLDGITRLTAVHAQDALQIFAATQGDAGLAHLSVPMGNIGQVLRGTGALVAGAGDDLLVAEGAAATLTGGAGDDILVAGPAGSTLTGGVGADLFVMQSGGGVVRITDFDLSQDRLDLSDYTLLRNPDQLSVTRVTGGARITFRDEVLLIDSHDGASLGQEDLFGFAFEGPDRIPLFLFESAPPPDPAPVPDPPPPADGANLLSVRAQEANPLLADADIRFTPAGGDTVTFRADGAGRFDLGPIAGETGHLQILRSYSTGDPAFGVDDALNILRIAVGLEPGFGPTTATDRIAADFDRDGVASVSDALDVLRLGIGLPVDTAPEWLFLDPQADLAAVVTGGMPLPDGVNLTVPLDGALEFLVTAILPGNLDGVL
;
A
#
# COMPACT_ATOMS: atom_id res chain seq x y z
N MET A 1 -19.28 19.47 -12.49
CA MET A 1 -17.98 18.96 -13.02
C MET A 1 -18.12 17.56 -13.66
N ARG A 2 -17.91 17.38 -14.98
CA ARG A 2 -18.05 16.08 -15.69
C ARG A 2 -16.98 15.85 -16.76
N LEU A 3 -16.58 14.60 -16.97
CA LEU A 3 -15.62 14.18 -17.99
C LEU A 3 -16.21 14.28 -19.40
N GLN A 4 -15.44 14.83 -20.33
CA GLN A 4 -15.81 14.99 -21.74
C GLN A 4 -14.71 14.43 -22.62
N PHE A 5 -15.05 13.51 -23.53
CA PHE A 5 -14.11 13.06 -24.54
C PHE A 5 -14.08 14.06 -25.69
N ASP A 6 -12.93 14.70 -25.90
CA ASP A 6 -12.78 15.74 -26.91
C ASP A 6 -12.33 15.16 -28.25
N ALA A 7 -11.22 14.42 -28.24
CA ALA A 7 -10.63 13.90 -29.45
C ALA A 7 -9.66 12.73 -29.21
N ARG A 8 -9.42 11.96 -30.28
CA ARG A 8 -8.23 11.12 -30.42
C ARG A 8 -7.22 11.85 -31.30
N VAL A 9 -6.01 12.00 -30.82
CA VAL A 9 -4.96 12.79 -31.48
C VAL A 9 -3.85 11.86 -31.96
N ILE A 10 -3.58 11.90 -33.27
CA ILE A 10 -2.55 11.09 -33.93
C ILE A 10 -1.58 12.01 -34.69
N THR A 11 -0.34 11.55 -34.84
CA THR A 11 0.70 12.18 -35.66
C THR A 11 0.54 11.87 -37.16
N GLY A 12 -0.15 10.75 -37.48
CA GLY A 12 -0.21 10.19 -38.83
C GLY A 12 1.00 9.31 -39.17
N GLN A 13 1.89 9.09 -38.22
CA GLN A 13 3.03 8.18 -38.34
C GLN A 13 2.82 6.99 -37.40
N LEU A 14 2.55 5.81 -38.00
CA LEU A 14 2.28 4.58 -37.26
C LEU A 14 3.28 4.27 -36.12
N PRO A 15 4.61 4.47 -36.28
CA PRO A 15 5.56 4.22 -35.20
C PRO A 15 5.46 5.16 -34.00
N LEU A 16 4.81 6.33 -34.15
CA LEU A 16 4.59 7.32 -33.09
C LEU A 16 3.18 7.23 -32.50
N ASP A 17 2.25 6.64 -33.25
CA ASP A 17 0.84 6.55 -32.87
C ASP A 17 0.51 5.24 -32.14
N THR A 18 1.38 4.24 -32.20
CA THR A 18 1.15 2.93 -31.56
C THR A 18 2.17 2.65 -30.47
N ALA A 19 1.74 1.90 -29.44
CA ALA A 19 2.56 1.58 -28.28
C ALA A 19 3.18 2.82 -27.61
N ILE A 20 2.36 3.87 -27.44
CA ILE A 20 2.70 5.02 -26.60
C ILE A 20 2.83 4.51 -25.16
N ARG A 21 4.01 4.77 -24.58
CA ARG A 21 4.42 4.20 -23.29
C ARG A 21 4.55 5.24 -22.20
N ALA A 22 4.78 6.50 -22.57
CA ALA A 22 4.99 7.59 -21.65
C ALA A 22 4.34 8.86 -22.21
N VAL A 23 3.74 9.65 -21.34
CA VAL A 23 3.22 10.98 -21.64
C VAL A 23 3.57 11.91 -20.49
N THR A 24 3.96 13.14 -20.79
CA THR A 24 4.18 14.18 -19.78
C THR A 24 3.77 15.53 -20.34
N VAL A 25 3.49 16.47 -19.45
CA VAL A 25 3.15 17.86 -19.79
C VAL A 25 4.24 18.78 -19.27
N ALA A 26 4.59 19.79 -20.06
CA ALA A 26 5.39 20.90 -19.58
C ALA A 26 4.88 22.24 -20.10
N GLU A 27 4.93 23.24 -19.24
CA GLU A 27 4.78 24.64 -19.61
C GLU A 27 6.10 25.17 -20.17
N VAL A 28 6.07 25.62 -21.43
CA VAL A 28 7.24 26.17 -22.12
C VAL A 28 6.88 27.54 -22.67
N ASN A 29 7.50 28.59 -22.12
CA ASN A 29 7.20 29.99 -22.48
C ASN A 29 5.70 30.37 -22.40
N GLY A 30 4.97 29.77 -21.45
CA GLY A 30 3.53 29.99 -21.28
C GLY A 30 2.65 29.26 -22.29
N GLU A 31 3.20 28.30 -23.02
CA GLU A 31 2.44 27.33 -23.81
C GLU A 31 2.51 25.96 -23.15
N THR A 32 1.35 25.31 -23.01
CA THR A 32 1.25 23.93 -22.55
C THR A 32 1.61 22.96 -23.70
N LEU A 33 2.69 22.20 -23.51
CA LEU A 33 3.15 21.19 -24.45
C LEU A 33 3.02 19.79 -23.86
N ILE A 34 2.56 18.85 -24.68
CA ILE A 34 2.38 17.45 -24.33
C ILE A 34 3.45 16.67 -25.09
N TYR A 35 4.32 16.00 -24.36
CA TYR A 35 5.34 15.11 -24.91
C TYR A 35 4.87 13.68 -24.74
N ALA A 36 4.97 12.88 -25.80
CA ALA A 36 4.69 11.46 -25.75
C ALA A 36 5.85 10.68 -26.34
N ALA A 37 6.13 9.51 -25.76
CA ALA A 37 7.18 8.61 -26.20
C ALA A 37 6.63 7.19 -26.39
N THR A 38 7.08 6.55 -27.46
CA THR A 38 6.82 5.13 -27.73
C THR A 38 8.03 4.26 -27.33
N GLY A 39 7.96 2.96 -27.58
CA GLY A 39 9.12 2.07 -27.46
C GLY A 39 10.28 2.40 -28.41
N SER A 40 11.41 1.71 -28.26
CA SER A 40 12.68 1.96 -28.98
C SER A 40 12.61 1.83 -30.51
N ALA A 41 11.59 1.15 -31.05
CA ALA A 41 11.34 1.06 -32.48
C ALA A 41 10.52 2.25 -33.06
N GLY A 42 10.05 3.16 -32.21
CA GLY A 42 9.25 4.33 -32.60
C GLY A 42 9.99 5.65 -32.41
N GLY A 43 9.44 6.57 -31.61
CA GLY A 43 9.99 7.89 -31.40
C GLY A 43 9.26 8.74 -30.35
N LEU A 44 9.37 10.05 -30.55
CA LEU A 44 8.78 11.12 -29.76
C LEU A 44 7.79 11.91 -30.60
N SER A 45 6.71 12.33 -29.97
CA SER A 45 5.77 13.30 -30.52
C SER A 45 5.54 14.42 -29.50
N VAL A 46 5.44 15.65 -30.01
CA VAL A 46 5.14 16.84 -29.22
C VAL A 46 3.88 17.46 -29.76
N PHE A 47 2.90 17.67 -28.91
CA PHE A 47 1.66 18.36 -29.23
C PHE A 47 1.59 19.68 -28.46
N ARG A 48 1.06 20.71 -29.11
CA ARG A 48 0.75 21.99 -28.49
C ARG A 48 -0.74 22.06 -28.19
N LEU A 49 -1.07 22.42 -26.96
CA LEU A 49 -2.44 22.77 -26.57
C LEU A 49 -2.76 24.19 -27.03
N GLY A 50 -3.66 24.31 -27.99
CA GLY A 50 -4.12 25.60 -28.48
C GLY A 50 -5.07 26.30 -27.50
N ALA A 51 -5.30 27.59 -27.72
CA ALA A 51 -6.23 28.40 -26.91
C ALA A 51 -7.69 27.89 -26.93
N SER A 52 -8.07 27.07 -27.91
CA SER A 52 -9.39 26.44 -27.96
C SER A 52 -9.47 25.12 -27.18
N GLY A 53 -8.39 24.73 -26.47
CA GLY A 53 -8.24 23.41 -25.86
C GLY A 53 -7.86 22.30 -26.85
N ALA A 54 -7.79 22.57 -28.15
CA ALA A 54 -7.47 21.52 -29.13
C ALA A 54 -5.96 21.28 -29.22
N LEU A 55 -5.55 20.00 -29.30
CA LEU A 55 -4.17 19.63 -29.58
C LEU A 55 -3.82 19.78 -31.05
N SER A 56 -2.61 20.25 -31.32
CA SER A 56 -2.00 20.29 -32.65
C SER A 56 -0.61 19.69 -32.61
N LEU A 57 -0.25 18.91 -33.64
CA LEU A 57 1.10 18.36 -33.74
C LEU A 57 2.12 19.51 -33.88
N HIS A 58 3.07 19.56 -32.94
CA HIS A 58 4.09 20.60 -32.88
C HIS A 58 5.42 20.10 -33.45
N ASP A 59 5.84 18.90 -33.04
CA ASP A 59 7.11 18.31 -33.49
C ASP A 59 7.10 16.77 -33.36
N THR A 60 8.02 16.11 -34.06
CA THR A 60 8.24 14.65 -33.99
C THR A 60 9.70 14.29 -34.18
N ALA A 61 10.18 13.27 -33.49
CA ALA A 61 11.50 12.69 -33.74
C ALA A 61 11.46 11.16 -33.67
N LEU A 62 11.88 10.47 -34.72
CA LEU A 62 12.05 9.01 -34.69
C LEU A 62 13.36 8.65 -34.01
N PHE A 63 13.35 7.57 -33.22
CA PHE A 63 14.58 7.04 -32.65
C PHE A 63 15.48 6.47 -33.75
N ALA A 64 16.79 6.69 -33.60
CA ALA A 64 17.75 6.09 -34.50
C ALA A 64 17.71 4.55 -34.36
N PRO A 65 17.80 3.78 -35.46
CA PRO A 65 17.82 2.31 -35.39
C PRO A 65 18.97 1.73 -34.55
N SER A 66 19.99 2.54 -34.26
CA SER A 66 21.12 2.19 -33.40
C SER A 66 20.86 2.42 -31.91
N LEU A 67 19.69 2.94 -31.52
CA LEU A 67 19.35 3.13 -30.10
C LEU A 67 19.08 1.76 -29.48
N THR A 68 20.04 1.27 -28.69
CA THR A 68 19.97 -0.02 -27.99
C THR A 68 19.39 0.07 -26.58
N ALA A 69 18.79 1.21 -26.21
CA ALA A 69 18.24 1.47 -24.89
C ALA A 69 16.80 0.94 -24.73
N THR A 70 16.47 0.45 -23.54
CA THR A 70 15.08 0.30 -23.10
C THR A 70 14.63 1.66 -22.57
N LEU A 71 13.65 2.26 -23.23
CA LEU A 71 13.11 3.53 -22.80
C LEU A 71 12.20 3.35 -21.59
N SER A 72 12.29 4.31 -20.67
CA SER A 72 11.42 4.35 -19.52
C SER A 72 9.98 4.53 -19.96
N ARG A 73 9.13 4.06 -19.08
CA ARG A 73 7.69 4.14 -19.16
C ARG A 73 7.22 5.51 -18.65
N ASP A 74 8.10 6.28 -18.01
CA ASP A 74 7.88 7.68 -17.67
C ASP A 74 8.90 8.55 -18.42
N ILE A 75 8.52 9.80 -18.64
CA ILE A 75 9.39 10.81 -19.23
C ILE A 75 9.23 12.10 -18.45
N ALA A 76 10.31 12.85 -18.33
CA ALA A 76 10.30 14.09 -17.58
C ALA A 76 10.97 15.21 -18.38
N VAL A 77 10.40 16.40 -18.30
CA VAL A 77 11.04 17.62 -18.81
C VAL A 77 11.87 18.22 -17.69
N ALA A 78 13.18 18.25 -17.88
CA ALA A 78 14.13 18.84 -16.95
C ALA A 78 14.70 20.14 -17.51
N TRP A 79 14.92 21.12 -16.62
CA TRP A 79 15.45 22.43 -16.97
C TRP A 79 16.75 22.69 -16.21
N ALA A 80 17.82 22.90 -16.96
CA ALA A 80 19.13 23.30 -16.45
C ALA A 80 19.44 24.70 -17.00
N GLN A 81 19.15 25.75 -16.21
CA GLN A 81 19.14 27.15 -16.68
C GLN A 81 18.21 27.33 -17.89
N ASP A 82 18.71 27.88 -19.00
CA ASP A 82 17.98 28.07 -20.26
C ASP A 82 18.01 26.81 -21.16
N GLN A 83 18.60 25.70 -20.70
CA GLN A 83 18.67 24.46 -21.46
C GLN A 83 17.62 23.46 -20.98
N GLY A 84 16.53 23.36 -21.74
CA GLY A 84 15.53 22.32 -21.55
C GLY A 84 16.02 20.98 -22.09
N MET A 85 15.62 19.90 -21.44
CA MET A 85 15.85 18.54 -21.93
C MET A 85 14.67 17.64 -21.60
N LEU A 86 14.35 16.73 -22.52
CA LEU A 86 13.40 15.65 -22.30
C LEU A 86 14.17 14.40 -21.92
N VAL A 87 14.00 13.94 -20.69
CA VAL A 87 14.61 12.73 -20.14
C VAL A 87 13.74 11.52 -20.47
N LEU A 88 14.36 10.48 -21.02
CA LEU A 88 13.65 9.30 -21.55
C LEU A 88 13.93 7.99 -20.80
N GLY A 89 14.91 7.99 -19.90
CA GLY A 89 15.40 6.78 -19.23
C GLY A 89 16.90 6.56 -19.46
N VAL A 90 17.32 5.29 -19.45
CA VAL A 90 18.74 4.88 -19.43
C VAL A 90 19.00 3.77 -20.46
N GLY A 91 20.20 3.78 -21.05
CA GLY A 91 20.73 2.67 -21.84
C GLY A 91 22.23 2.53 -21.63
N ASP A 92 22.68 1.29 -21.38
CA ASP A 92 24.09 0.94 -21.12
C ASP A 92 24.72 1.80 -19.99
N GLY A 93 23.98 2.03 -18.91
CA GLY A 93 24.41 2.83 -17.76
C GLY A 93 24.49 4.33 -18.01
N ARG A 94 23.84 4.83 -19.07
CA ARG A 94 23.84 6.25 -19.43
C ARG A 94 22.45 6.81 -19.63
N LEU A 95 22.22 8.01 -19.11
CA LEU A 95 20.98 8.76 -19.30
C LEU A 95 20.77 9.10 -20.77
N ILE A 96 19.59 8.78 -21.29
CA ILE A 96 19.14 9.13 -22.63
C ILE A 96 18.21 10.33 -22.55
N SER A 97 18.55 11.40 -23.30
CA SER A 97 17.75 12.62 -23.32
C SER A 97 17.87 13.37 -24.64
N TYR A 98 16.82 14.13 -24.97
CA TYR A 98 16.80 15.07 -26.08
C TYR A 98 16.95 16.49 -25.56
N GLY A 99 17.69 17.35 -26.25
CA GLY A 99 17.65 18.78 -25.98
C GLY A 99 16.29 19.35 -26.39
N LEU A 100 15.85 20.42 -25.71
CA LEU A 100 14.65 21.16 -26.07
C LEU A 100 15.04 22.58 -26.48
N ALA A 101 14.45 23.06 -27.57
CA ALA A 101 14.55 24.45 -27.97
C ALA A 101 13.70 25.33 -27.06
N ALA A 102 13.86 26.66 -27.20
CA ALA A 102 13.11 27.61 -26.39
C ALA A 102 11.59 27.51 -26.62
N ASP A 103 11.13 27.14 -27.81
CA ASP A 103 9.71 26.90 -28.12
C ASP A 103 9.24 25.47 -27.79
N GLY A 104 10.11 24.64 -27.18
CA GLY A 104 9.81 23.27 -26.79
C GLY A 104 9.93 22.23 -27.89
N THR A 105 10.39 22.60 -29.10
CA THR A 105 10.69 21.60 -30.14
C THR A 105 11.90 20.75 -29.77
N LEU A 106 11.93 19.51 -30.25
CA LEU A 106 12.99 18.55 -30.01
C LEU A 106 14.27 18.96 -30.77
N GLN A 107 15.40 18.94 -30.07
CA GLN A 107 16.73 19.10 -30.66
C GLN A 107 17.43 17.74 -30.78
N ALA A 108 18.70 17.72 -31.17
CA ALA A 108 19.46 16.49 -31.20
C ALA A 108 19.52 15.82 -29.81
N MET A 109 19.62 14.49 -29.81
CA MET A 109 19.93 13.72 -28.61
C MET A 109 21.20 14.26 -27.96
N ARG A 110 21.15 14.52 -26.65
CA ARG A 110 22.32 15.00 -25.90
C ARG A 110 23.34 13.88 -25.74
N ALA A 111 24.59 14.25 -25.51
CA ALA A 111 25.63 13.27 -25.17
C ALA A 111 25.20 12.49 -23.91
N PRO A 112 25.11 11.14 -23.96
CA PRO A 112 24.62 10.36 -22.83
C PRO A 112 25.50 10.55 -21.58
N VAL A 113 24.87 10.94 -20.48
CA VAL A 113 25.53 11.20 -19.20
C VAL A 113 25.63 9.89 -18.42
N LEU A 114 26.80 9.58 -17.88
CA LEU A 114 26.97 8.36 -17.09
C LEU A 114 26.14 8.46 -15.81
N VAL A 115 25.37 7.42 -15.51
CA VAL A 115 24.69 7.21 -14.22
C VAL A 115 25.41 6.06 -13.50
N ASP A 116 24.74 4.93 -13.27
CA ASP A 116 25.37 3.70 -12.83
C ASP A 116 25.72 2.81 -14.04
N PRO A 117 27.00 2.41 -14.25
CA PRO A 117 27.39 1.47 -15.29
C PRO A 117 26.68 0.10 -15.26
N ALA A 118 26.18 -0.33 -14.10
CA ALA A 118 25.42 -1.57 -13.95
C ALA A 118 23.95 -1.42 -14.38
N LEU A 119 23.43 -0.19 -14.43
CA LEU A 119 22.04 0.09 -14.74
C LEU A 119 21.80 0.02 -16.26
N ALA A 120 21.33 -1.14 -16.72
CA ALA A 120 21.06 -1.35 -18.14
C ALA A 120 19.79 -0.64 -18.61
N THR A 121 18.75 -0.60 -17.76
CA THR A 121 17.40 -0.13 -18.10
C THR A 121 16.76 0.55 -16.91
N VAL A 122 15.83 1.48 -17.17
CA VAL A 122 14.99 2.11 -16.13
C VAL A 122 13.54 2.03 -16.59
N ASP A 123 12.66 1.41 -15.81
CA ASP A 123 11.22 1.33 -16.13
C ASP A 123 10.43 2.51 -15.57
N ARG A 124 10.83 3.09 -14.43
CA ARG A 124 10.21 4.27 -13.82
C ARG A 124 11.19 5.39 -13.53
N LEU A 125 10.77 6.63 -13.75
CA LEU A 125 11.54 7.81 -13.37
C LEU A 125 10.64 8.94 -12.89
N ASP A 126 11.21 9.82 -12.09
CA ASP A 126 10.56 11.08 -11.72
C ASP A 126 11.61 12.18 -11.57
N TYR A 127 11.20 13.43 -11.74
CA TYR A 127 12.07 14.59 -11.68
C TYR A 127 11.42 15.74 -10.93
N LEU A 128 12.08 16.16 -9.86
CA LEU A 128 11.71 17.32 -9.05
C LEU A 128 12.64 18.49 -9.40
N PRO A 129 12.16 19.55 -10.08
CA PRO A 129 12.98 20.71 -10.39
C PRO A 129 13.36 21.49 -9.12
N ASP A 130 14.56 22.09 -9.12
CA ASP A 130 14.96 23.03 -8.07
C ASP A 130 14.74 24.50 -8.48
N ALA A 131 14.79 25.41 -7.51
CA ALA A 131 14.54 26.83 -7.74
C ALA A 131 15.69 27.58 -8.45
N VAL A 132 16.86 26.96 -8.61
CA VAL A 132 18.10 27.63 -9.07
C VAL A 132 18.54 27.13 -10.47
N GLY A 133 17.80 26.17 -11.04
CA GLY A 133 18.10 25.50 -12.29
C GLY A 133 18.86 24.21 -12.05
N GLY A 134 18.26 23.09 -12.44
CA GLY A 134 18.63 21.75 -11.99
C GLY A 134 17.46 21.07 -11.27
N GLY A 135 17.74 20.03 -10.51
CA GLY A 135 16.72 19.31 -9.75
C GLY A 135 17.21 17.96 -9.24
N VAL A 136 16.29 17.16 -8.71
CA VAL A 136 16.55 15.79 -8.31
C VAL A 136 15.85 14.84 -9.28
N LEU A 137 16.62 13.94 -9.87
CA LEU A 137 16.14 12.89 -10.76
C LEU A 137 16.17 11.55 -10.02
N ALA A 138 15.03 10.89 -9.92
CA ALA A 138 14.93 9.51 -9.44
C ALA A 138 14.85 8.54 -10.62
N LEU A 139 15.64 7.48 -10.56
CA LEU A 139 15.65 6.39 -11.54
C LEU A 139 15.47 5.08 -10.77
N ALA A 140 14.33 4.40 -10.97
CA ALA A 140 14.09 3.08 -10.38
C ALA A 140 15.20 2.10 -10.78
N GLY A 141 15.65 1.27 -9.84
CA GLY A 141 16.78 0.36 -10.01
C GLY A 141 18.18 1.01 -10.04
N GLY A 142 18.22 2.33 -10.13
CA GLY A 142 19.45 3.10 -10.13
C GLY A 142 19.64 3.84 -8.83
N GLY A 143 19.02 5.02 -8.74
CA GLY A 143 19.25 5.92 -7.63
C GLY A 143 18.62 7.28 -7.80
N LEU A 144 18.81 8.11 -6.78
CA LEU A 144 18.53 9.54 -6.83
C LEU A 144 19.79 10.27 -7.24
N TYR A 145 19.64 11.22 -8.15
CA TYR A 145 20.73 12.01 -8.69
C TYR A 145 20.39 13.49 -8.56
N GLN A 146 21.27 14.26 -7.94
CA GLN A 146 21.25 15.71 -8.07
C GLN A 146 21.71 16.06 -9.47
N MET A 147 20.82 16.71 -10.22
CA MET A 147 21.13 17.33 -11.49
C MET A 147 21.56 18.79 -11.25
N ASP A 148 22.75 19.14 -11.71
CA ASP A 148 23.24 20.52 -11.68
C ASP A 148 22.76 21.34 -12.89
N ALA A 149 23.01 22.64 -12.84
CA ALA A 149 22.68 23.61 -13.89
C ALA A 149 23.31 23.31 -15.27
N GLY A 150 24.34 22.46 -15.35
CA GLY A 150 24.96 21.98 -16.58
C GLY A 150 24.46 20.61 -17.04
N ALA A 151 23.43 20.06 -16.39
CA ALA A 151 22.95 18.69 -16.52
C ALA A 151 23.97 17.60 -16.12
N GLY A 152 24.96 17.95 -15.30
CA GLY A 152 25.80 16.98 -14.60
C GLY A 152 24.99 16.27 -13.52
N LEU A 153 25.28 15.00 -13.28
CA LEU A 153 24.59 14.16 -12.30
C LEU A 153 25.53 13.77 -11.17
N THR A 154 25.09 13.97 -9.93
CA THR A 154 25.76 13.47 -8.72
C THR A 154 24.81 12.56 -7.98
N GLN A 155 25.18 11.29 -7.79
CA GLN A 155 24.32 10.34 -7.07
C GLN A 155 24.20 10.73 -5.60
N LEU A 156 22.97 10.80 -5.11
CA LEU A 156 22.61 11.10 -3.74
C LEU A 156 22.33 9.81 -2.94
N GLY A 157 21.78 8.78 -3.59
CA GLY A 157 21.49 7.49 -2.97
C GLY A 157 21.11 6.44 -4.01
N GLY A 158 21.21 5.16 -3.65
CA GLY A 158 20.77 4.04 -4.50
C GLY A 158 19.28 3.77 -4.35
N LEU A 159 18.67 3.18 -5.38
CA LEU A 159 17.29 2.69 -5.39
C LEU A 159 17.26 1.22 -5.82
N ASP A 160 16.19 0.52 -5.44
CA ASP A 160 16.00 -0.91 -5.76
C ASP A 160 15.31 -1.06 -7.13
N ASP A 161 15.57 -2.17 -7.81
CA ASP A 161 14.94 -2.55 -9.08
C ASP A 161 13.44 -2.89 -8.90
N GLN A 162 12.97 -3.10 -7.67
CA GLN A 162 11.57 -3.45 -7.36
C GLN A 162 10.61 -2.25 -7.32
N ASP A 163 11.08 -1.02 -7.49
CA ASP A 163 10.24 0.17 -7.46
C ASP A 163 9.26 0.21 -8.66
N LEU A 164 7.97 0.03 -8.39
CA LEU A 164 6.91 -0.08 -9.40
C LEU A 164 6.37 1.28 -9.87
N ALA A 165 6.50 2.31 -9.03
CA ALA A 165 6.24 3.71 -9.30
C ALA A 165 6.97 4.58 -8.27
N LEU A 166 7.30 5.82 -8.60
CA LEU A 166 8.08 6.73 -7.76
C LEU A 166 7.50 8.14 -7.86
N SER A 167 7.54 8.89 -6.76
CA SER A 167 7.14 10.30 -6.73
C SER A 167 8.03 11.09 -5.77
N LEU A 168 8.56 12.22 -6.23
CA LEU A 168 9.47 13.10 -5.50
C LEU A 168 8.75 14.37 -5.05
N VAL A 169 8.97 14.77 -3.78
CA VAL A 169 8.49 16.05 -3.27
C VAL A 169 9.54 16.78 -2.46
N GLN A 170 9.45 18.10 -2.51
CA GLN A 170 10.35 18.96 -1.77
C GLN A 170 10.08 18.82 -0.26
N GLY A 171 11.07 18.29 0.48
CA GLY A 171 11.04 18.20 1.92
C GLY A 171 11.76 19.36 2.62
N ALA A 172 11.64 19.42 3.94
CA ALA A 172 12.43 20.35 4.75
C ALA A 172 13.92 19.97 4.69
N GLY A 173 14.74 20.80 4.04
CA GLY A 173 16.20 20.58 3.98
C GLY A 173 16.65 19.38 3.15
N GLY A 174 15.79 18.85 2.28
CA GLY A 174 16.07 17.69 1.45
C GLY A 174 14.92 17.35 0.51
N VAL A 175 14.94 16.15 -0.05
CA VAL A 175 13.87 15.62 -0.90
C VAL A 175 13.27 14.40 -0.24
N MET A 176 11.95 14.35 -0.21
CA MET A 176 11.19 13.18 0.20
C MET A 176 10.85 12.39 -1.06
N LEU A 177 11.00 11.08 -0.98
CA LEU A 177 10.66 10.15 -2.04
C LEU A 177 9.57 9.22 -1.52
N THR A 178 8.55 9.02 -2.33
CA THR A 178 7.55 7.98 -2.11
C THR A 178 7.64 6.94 -3.21
N ARG A 179 7.61 5.66 -2.83
CA ARG A 179 7.85 4.53 -3.72
C ARG A 179 6.76 3.51 -3.58
N ALA A 180 6.16 3.11 -4.70
CA ALA A 180 5.32 1.93 -4.73
C ALA A 180 6.22 0.68 -4.85
N THR A 181 6.11 -0.22 -3.89
CA THR A 181 6.83 -1.50 -3.86
C THR A 181 5.86 -2.63 -4.23
N PRO A 182 6.31 -3.86 -4.48
CA PRO A 182 5.41 -4.99 -4.74
C PRO A 182 4.39 -5.23 -3.62
N ASP A 183 4.76 -4.92 -2.38
CA ASP A 183 3.97 -5.21 -1.18
C ASP A 183 3.23 -3.98 -0.62
N GLY A 184 3.50 -2.76 -1.11
CA GLY A 184 2.86 -1.56 -0.58
C GLY A 184 3.49 -0.24 -1.03
N VAL A 185 3.70 0.66 -0.07
CA VAL A 185 4.31 1.98 -0.28
C VAL A 185 5.36 2.27 0.78
N GLU A 186 6.45 2.91 0.38
CA GLU A 186 7.55 3.31 1.25
C GLU A 186 7.86 4.80 1.09
N SER A 187 8.17 5.48 2.18
CA SER A 187 8.73 6.82 2.20
C SER A 187 10.22 6.76 2.53
N ALA A 188 10.99 7.59 1.85
CA ALA A 188 12.41 7.76 2.10
C ALA A 188 12.77 9.24 1.99
N TRP A 189 13.90 9.62 2.59
CA TRP A 189 14.38 10.98 2.57
C TRP A 189 15.86 11.04 2.21
N VAL A 190 16.21 12.08 1.47
CA VAL A 190 17.60 12.41 1.17
C VAL A 190 17.90 13.86 1.48
N GLY A 191 18.87 14.07 2.37
CA GLY A 191 19.33 15.40 2.76
C GLY A 191 20.34 15.99 1.79
N THR A 192 20.73 17.25 2.02
CA THR A 192 21.76 17.95 1.22
C THR A 192 23.15 17.28 1.26
N GLY A 193 23.39 16.40 2.23
CA GLY A 193 24.63 15.63 2.36
C GLY A 193 24.65 14.33 1.56
N GLY A 194 23.53 13.97 0.89
CA GLY A 194 23.32 12.64 0.32
C GLY A 194 23.00 11.59 1.39
N GLY A 195 22.88 10.34 0.94
CA GLY A 195 22.42 9.20 1.73
C GLY A 195 20.89 9.12 1.75
N LEU A 196 20.33 8.13 1.06
CA LEU A 196 18.91 7.83 1.13
C LEU A 196 18.61 7.08 2.44
N ALA A 197 17.72 7.61 3.25
CA ALA A 197 17.23 6.98 4.47
C ALA A 197 15.77 6.58 4.28
N SER A 198 15.47 5.29 4.45
CA SER A 198 14.09 4.82 4.57
C SER A 198 13.48 5.40 5.85
N LEU A 199 12.22 5.84 5.78
CA LEU A 199 11.51 6.48 6.89
C LEU A 199 10.34 5.64 7.37
N ASP A 200 9.44 5.26 6.47
CA ASP A 200 8.26 4.44 6.80
C ASP A 200 7.85 3.56 5.62
N SER A 201 7.16 2.46 5.92
CA SER A 201 6.62 1.53 4.93
C SER A 201 5.28 0.97 5.40
N VAL A 202 4.29 0.98 4.50
CA VAL A 202 2.96 0.42 4.76
C VAL A 202 2.57 -0.49 3.61
N GLY A 203 2.27 -1.74 3.91
CA GLY A 203 1.99 -2.77 2.92
C GLY A 203 1.01 -3.83 3.37
N ALA A 204 0.93 -4.91 2.59
CA ALA A 204 0.00 -5.99 2.79
C ALA A 204 0.19 -6.71 4.14
N SER A 205 1.44 -6.79 4.64
CA SER A 205 1.77 -7.37 5.95
C SER A 205 1.14 -6.61 7.12
N GLU A 206 1.01 -5.29 7.00
CA GLU A 206 0.37 -4.43 8.00
C GLU A 206 -1.16 -4.38 7.82
N GLY A 207 -1.72 -5.11 6.84
CA GLY A 207 -3.16 -5.11 6.57
C GLY A 207 -3.65 -3.94 5.72
N PHE A 208 -2.75 -3.26 4.97
CA PHE A 208 -3.10 -2.12 4.12
C PHE A 208 -4.06 -2.46 2.96
N GLY A 209 -4.32 -3.75 2.71
CA GLY A 209 -5.33 -4.19 1.73
C GLY A 209 -4.97 -3.87 0.28
N VAL A 210 -3.69 -3.62 0.01
CA VAL A 210 -3.17 -3.33 -1.34
C VAL A 210 -2.47 -4.56 -1.91
N ALA A 211 -2.61 -4.77 -3.22
CA ALA A 211 -1.90 -5.82 -3.93
C ALA A 211 -1.54 -5.34 -5.35
N THR A 212 -0.29 -5.57 -5.75
CA THR A 212 0.24 -5.11 -7.05
C THR A 212 0.06 -3.59 -7.26
N PRO A 213 0.71 -2.74 -6.46
CA PRO A 213 0.77 -1.30 -6.74
C PRO A 213 1.29 -1.01 -8.15
N THR A 214 0.69 -0.03 -8.83
CA THR A 214 1.02 0.29 -10.23
C THR A 214 1.37 1.75 -10.43
N ALA A 215 0.83 2.63 -9.59
CA ALA A 215 1.03 4.07 -9.71
C ALA A 215 1.04 4.73 -8.33
N VAL A 216 1.86 5.76 -8.18
CA VAL A 216 1.94 6.57 -6.97
C VAL A 216 2.12 8.02 -7.37
N GLU A 217 1.31 8.89 -6.77
CA GLU A 217 1.38 10.33 -6.97
C GLU A 217 1.35 11.02 -5.63
N THR A 218 1.98 12.18 -5.56
CA THR A 218 2.03 12.97 -4.33
C THR A 218 1.64 14.42 -4.58
N ILE A 219 0.94 15.03 -3.62
CA ILE A 219 0.47 16.40 -3.74
C ILE A 219 0.48 17.11 -2.39
N ALA A 220 1.02 18.33 -2.38
CA ALA A 220 0.91 19.24 -1.25
C ALA A 220 -0.42 20.02 -1.38
N ALA A 221 -1.40 19.73 -0.53
CA ALA A 221 -2.71 20.37 -0.59
C ALA A 221 -3.36 20.46 0.79
N HIS A 222 -4.26 21.42 0.96
CA HIS A 222 -5.04 21.60 2.20
C HIS A 222 -4.22 21.79 3.49
N GLY A 223 -2.92 22.05 3.36
CA GLY A 223 -1.98 22.17 4.49
C GLY A 223 -1.28 20.87 4.89
N ALA A 224 -1.43 19.80 4.10
CA ALA A 224 -0.79 18.50 4.30
C ALA A 224 -0.12 18.00 3.00
N GLN A 225 0.68 16.95 3.13
CA GLN A 225 1.25 16.22 1.99
C GLN A 225 0.48 14.90 1.87
N PHE A 226 -0.11 14.64 0.70
CA PHE A 226 -0.82 13.39 0.45
C PHE A 226 -0.07 12.55 -0.58
N THR A 227 -0.10 11.24 -0.36
CA THR A 227 0.30 10.18 -1.27
C THR A 227 -0.96 9.45 -1.70
N ILE A 228 -1.16 9.35 -3.01
CA ILE A 228 -2.24 8.57 -3.61
C ILE A 228 -1.61 7.35 -4.26
N LEU A 229 -2.02 6.17 -3.82
CA LEU A 229 -1.52 4.89 -4.30
C LEU A 229 -2.62 4.16 -5.06
N GLY A 230 -2.34 3.83 -6.32
CA GLY A 230 -3.17 2.97 -7.14
C GLY A 230 -2.61 1.55 -7.19
N ALA A 231 -3.47 0.55 -7.05
CA ALA A 231 -3.07 -0.84 -7.04
C ALA A 231 -4.00 -1.71 -7.89
N ALA A 232 -3.40 -2.43 -8.84
CA ALA A 232 -4.09 -3.25 -9.82
C ALA A 232 -4.72 -4.52 -9.20
N GLY A 233 -3.92 -5.25 -8.42
CA GLY A 233 -4.32 -6.55 -7.88
C GLY A 233 -5.45 -6.45 -6.86
N SER A 234 -5.47 -5.38 -6.07
CA SER A 234 -6.56 -5.05 -5.14
C SER A 234 -7.65 -4.17 -5.76
N GLN A 235 -7.47 -3.68 -6.99
CA GLN A 235 -8.38 -2.77 -7.67
C GLN A 235 -8.68 -1.53 -6.81
N SER A 236 -7.64 -0.97 -6.18
CA SER A 236 -7.81 0.00 -5.11
C SER A 236 -7.12 1.34 -5.38
N LEU A 237 -7.71 2.38 -4.79
CA LEU A 237 -7.16 3.73 -4.65
C LEU A 237 -7.05 4.05 -3.16
N SER A 238 -5.83 4.26 -2.68
CA SER A 238 -5.57 4.57 -1.27
C SER A 238 -4.99 5.96 -1.14
N VAL A 239 -5.36 6.67 -0.08
CA VAL A 239 -4.75 7.95 0.29
C VAL A 239 -4.05 7.80 1.62
N LEU A 240 -2.78 8.20 1.66
CA LEU A 240 -2.00 8.34 2.88
C LEU A 240 -1.57 9.79 3.02
N GLU A 241 -1.70 10.36 4.21
CA GLU A 241 -1.04 11.61 4.56
C GLU A 241 0.40 11.31 4.96
N LEU A 242 1.35 11.92 4.26
CA LEU A 242 2.78 11.83 4.52
C LEU A 242 3.17 12.91 5.53
N GLN A 243 3.46 12.50 6.76
CA GLN A 243 3.86 13.39 7.84
C GLN A 243 5.26 13.97 7.60
N GLY A 244 5.60 15.05 8.32
CA GLY A 244 6.89 15.73 8.17
C GLY A 244 8.12 14.89 8.58
N ASP A 245 7.92 13.83 9.37
CA ASP A 245 8.92 12.83 9.73
C ASP A 245 8.96 11.63 8.76
N GLY A 246 8.15 11.65 7.70
CA GLY A 246 8.02 10.59 6.70
C GLY A 246 7.00 9.51 7.04
N ALA A 247 6.37 9.52 8.22
CA ALA A 247 5.38 8.53 8.59
C ALA A 247 4.10 8.67 7.73
N PHE A 248 3.50 7.54 7.35
CA PHE A 248 2.23 7.50 6.66
C PHE A 248 1.06 7.40 7.64
N GLN A 249 0.02 8.19 7.39
CA GLN A 249 -1.29 8.02 8.01
C GLN A 249 -2.32 7.72 6.94
N ILE A 250 -2.92 6.53 6.96
CA ILE A 250 -3.99 6.20 6.02
C ILE A 250 -5.18 7.12 6.28
N ARG A 251 -5.62 7.79 5.22
CA ARG A 251 -6.79 8.67 5.21
C ARG A 251 -7.96 8.06 4.46
N ASP A 252 -7.69 7.26 3.43
CA ASP A 252 -8.75 6.65 2.65
C ASP A 252 -8.32 5.37 1.94
N HIS A 253 -9.30 4.53 1.63
CA HIS A 253 -9.14 3.35 0.81
C HIS A 253 -10.44 3.01 0.07
N LEU A 254 -10.39 3.11 -1.24
CA LEU A 254 -11.49 2.86 -2.15
C LEU A 254 -11.19 1.61 -3.00
N ILE A 255 -12.22 0.80 -3.22
CA ILE A 255 -12.22 -0.36 -4.12
C ILE A 255 -13.12 -0.06 -5.30
N ASP A 256 -12.66 -0.46 -6.49
CA ASP A 256 -13.43 -0.28 -7.70
C ASP A 256 -14.80 -0.97 -7.63
N SER A 257 -15.77 -0.34 -8.28
CA SER A 257 -17.05 -0.91 -8.64
C SER A 257 -17.29 -0.77 -10.15
N ARG A 258 -18.30 -1.48 -10.65
CA ARG A 258 -18.75 -1.36 -12.05
C ARG A 258 -19.09 0.06 -12.50
N PHE A 259 -19.28 1.00 -11.57
CA PHE A 259 -19.62 2.40 -11.85
C PHE A 259 -18.40 3.31 -11.78
N SER A 260 -17.42 3.03 -10.91
CA SER A 260 -16.24 3.88 -10.81
C SER A 260 -15.28 3.69 -11.97
N ARG A 261 -15.10 2.47 -12.50
CA ARG A 261 -14.32 2.17 -13.71
C ARG A 261 -12.81 2.39 -13.61
N PHE A 262 -12.22 2.02 -12.48
CA PHE A 262 -10.77 1.96 -12.27
C PHE A 262 -10.29 0.55 -11.91
N ALA A 263 -11.00 -0.51 -12.32
CA ALA A 263 -10.57 -1.88 -12.06
C ALA A 263 -9.19 -2.15 -12.66
N ASP A 264 -8.35 -2.93 -11.95
CA ASP A 264 -6.98 -3.22 -12.39
C ASP A 264 -6.25 -1.92 -12.79
N LEU A 265 -6.24 -0.99 -11.84
CA LEU A 265 -5.76 0.37 -11.98
C LEU A 265 -4.36 0.39 -12.60
N GLN A 266 -4.22 1.12 -13.71
CA GLN A 266 -2.99 1.17 -14.51
C GLN A 266 -2.17 2.44 -14.26
N ASP A 267 -2.85 3.57 -14.09
CA ASP A 267 -2.20 4.84 -13.83
C ASP A 267 -3.14 5.83 -13.11
N ILE A 268 -2.54 6.85 -12.50
CA ILE A 268 -3.26 7.99 -11.90
C ILE A 268 -2.61 9.30 -12.33
N ALA A 269 -3.41 10.36 -12.39
CA ALA A 269 -2.92 11.72 -12.56
C ALA A 269 -3.57 12.62 -11.50
N VAL A 270 -2.76 13.50 -10.90
CA VAL A 270 -3.21 14.40 -9.84
C VAL A 270 -2.94 15.83 -10.25
N THR A 271 -3.93 16.71 -10.06
CA THR A 271 -3.75 18.14 -10.29
C THR A 271 -4.53 18.97 -9.29
N GLN A 272 -4.18 20.25 -9.17
CA GLN A 272 -4.90 21.18 -8.32
C GLN A 272 -5.37 22.39 -9.12
N VAL A 273 -6.64 22.76 -8.94
CA VAL A 273 -7.28 23.93 -9.57
C VAL A 273 -7.98 24.75 -8.48
N ALA A 274 -7.61 26.03 -8.36
CA ALA A 274 -8.21 26.95 -7.38
C ALA A 274 -8.23 26.42 -5.93
N GLY A 275 -7.27 25.56 -5.56
CA GLY A 275 -7.18 24.93 -4.24
C GLY A 275 -7.89 23.58 -4.12
N GLN A 276 -8.79 23.24 -5.04
CA GLN A 276 -9.40 21.91 -5.15
C GLN A 276 -8.46 20.94 -5.86
N VAL A 277 -8.35 19.72 -5.33
CA VAL A 277 -7.45 18.68 -5.88
C VAL A 277 -8.28 17.65 -6.62
N PHE A 278 -7.90 17.36 -7.86
CA PHE A 278 -8.55 16.38 -8.71
C PHE A 278 -7.63 15.19 -8.93
N VAL A 279 -8.20 14.01 -8.84
CA VAL A 279 -7.53 12.74 -9.10
C VAL A 279 -8.25 12.07 -10.26
N VAL A 280 -7.48 11.71 -11.28
CA VAL A 280 -7.96 10.93 -12.42
C VAL A 280 -7.34 9.54 -12.33
N ALA A 281 -8.17 8.51 -12.37
CA ALA A 281 -7.73 7.12 -12.31
C ALA A 281 -8.15 6.38 -13.58
N GLY A 282 -7.23 5.60 -14.15
CA GLY A 282 -7.49 4.79 -15.33
C GLY A 282 -7.37 3.30 -15.03
N GLY A 283 -8.44 2.56 -15.30
CA GLY A 283 -8.50 1.11 -15.17
C GLY A 283 -8.24 0.38 -16.49
N SER A 284 -8.06 -0.93 -16.40
CA SER A 284 -8.09 -1.81 -17.58
C SER A 284 -9.50 -2.30 -17.94
N ASP A 285 -10.52 -1.91 -17.18
CA ASP A 285 -11.94 -2.07 -17.53
C ASP A 285 -12.48 -0.96 -18.43
N ASP A 286 -11.58 -0.39 -19.23
CA ASP A 286 -11.82 0.56 -20.31
C ASP A 286 -12.53 1.84 -19.85
N GLY A 287 -12.14 2.39 -18.69
CA GLY A 287 -12.73 3.61 -18.17
C GLY A 287 -11.76 4.56 -17.45
N LEU A 288 -12.25 5.77 -17.25
CA LEU A 288 -11.61 6.84 -16.50
C LEU A 288 -12.55 7.31 -15.41
N SER A 289 -12.01 7.50 -14.21
CA SER A 289 -12.72 8.04 -13.05
C SER A 289 -12.14 9.41 -12.70
N LEU A 290 -13.02 10.34 -12.34
CA LEU A 290 -12.68 11.63 -11.77
C LEU A 290 -13.10 11.65 -10.30
N LEU A 291 -12.17 11.98 -9.42
CA LEU A 291 -12.39 12.16 -7.99
C LEU A 291 -11.84 13.50 -7.53
N THR A 292 -12.32 14.00 -6.39
CA THR A 292 -11.72 15.14 -5.68
C THR A 292 -11.17 14.71 -4.33
N LEU A 293 -10.03 15.26 -3.92
CA LEU A 293 -9.42 15.01 -2.62
C LEU A 293 -9.83 16.09 -1.62
N LEU A 294 -10.54 15.67 -0.57
CA LEU A 294 -10.99 16.50 0.52
C LEU A 294 -9.83 16.90 1.47
N PRO A 295 -10.00 17.98 2.26
CA PRO A 295 -9.02 18.39 3.26
C PRO A 295 -8.69 17.34 4.34
N ASP A 296 -9.61 16.41 4.62
CA ASP A 296 -9.41 15.30 5.56
C ASP A 296 -8.70 14.10 4.93
N GLY A 297 -8.35 14.17 3.65
CA GLY A 297 -7.67 13.13 2.89
C GLY A 297 -8.59 12.08 2.26
N ARG A 298 -9.93 12.25 2.34
CA ARG A 298 -10.88 11.37 1.64
C ARG A 298 -11.02 11.74 0.18
N LEU A 299 -11.12 10.74 -0.69
CA LEU A 299 -11.50 10.89 -2.09
C LEU A 299 -13.02 10.83 -2.23
N ILE A 300 -13.57 11.73 -3.02
CA ILE A 300 -14.99 11.78 -3.36
C ILE A 300 -15.13 11.58 -4.87
N TYR A 301 -15.94 10.60 -5.24
CA TYR A 301 -16.21 10.27 -6.63
C TYR A 301 -17.07 11.37 -7.29
N LEU A 302 -16.59 11.90 -8.42
CA LEU A 302 -17.29 12.93 -9.17
C LEU A 302 -17.95 12.37 -10.42
N ASP A 303 -17.21 11.63 -11.24
CA ASP A 303 -17.72 11.14 -12.52
C ASP A 303 -16.88 9.96 -13.04
N SER A 304 -17.43 9.22 -14.00
CA SER A 304 -16.68 8.25 -14.79
C SER A 304 -17.15 8.24 -16.23
N ILE A 305 -16.21 7.93 -17.13
CA ILE A 305 -16.51 7.70 -18.54
C ILE A 305 -16.02 6.32 -18.93
N ALA A 306 -16.91 5.57 -19.60
CA ALA A 306 -16.60 4.26 -20.14
C ALA A 306 -16.25 4.36 -21.63
N SER A 307 -15.45 3.41 -22.11
CA SER A 307 -15.12 3.26 -23.52
C SER A 307 -16.37 3.05 -24.39
N THR A 308 -16.40 3.76 -25.52
CA THR A 308 -17.46 3.63 -26.54
C THR A 308 -16.85 3.66 -27.95
N ASP A 309 -17.62 3.28 -28.97
CA ASP A 309 -17.16 3.19 -30.38
C ASP A 309 -16.62 4.51 -30.98
N GLY A 310 -16.75 5.65 -30.29
CA GLY A 310 -16.16 6.95 -30.67
C GLY A 310 -15.19 7.56 -29.63
N ALA A 311 -15.05 6.92 -28.47
CA ALA A 311 -14.22 7.36 -27.34
C ALA A 311 -13.59 6.13 -26.68
N ARG A 312 -12.77 5.39 -27.45
CA ARG A 312 -12.18 4.15 -26.96
C ARG A 312 -11.07 4.43 -25.97
N LEU A 313 -11.22 3.89 -24.76
CA LEU A 313 -10.27 4.02 -23.65
C LEU A 313 -9.60 2.68 -23.32
N ASP A 314 -9.58 1.75 -24.28
CA ASP A 314 -9.28 0.36 -23.96
C ASP A 314 -7.83 0.16 -23.52
N GLY A 315 -7.68 -0.32 -22.29
CA GLY A 315 -6.40 -0.52 -21.61
C GLY A 315 -5.57 0.75 -21.52
N ILE A 316 -5.90 1.65 -20.60
CA ILE A 316 -5.10 2.85 -20.33
C ILE A 316 -3.70 2.44 -19.89
N THR A 317 -2.67 2.97 -20.52
CA THR A 317 -1.26 2.67 -20.17
C THR A 317 -0.60 3.80 -19.42
N ARG A 318 -1.01 5.04 -19.70
CA ARG A 318 -0.51 6.25 -19.06
C ARG A 318 -1.54 7.35 -19.02
N LEU A 319 -1.45 8.16 -17.98
CA LEU A 319 -2.25 9.35 -17.76
C LEU A 319 -1.39 10.54 -17.40
N THR A 320 -1.82 11.71 -17.85
CA THR A 320 -1.35 12.97 -17.30
C THR A 320 -2.49 13.98 -17.36
N ALA A 321 -2.51 14.90 -16.41
CA ALA A 321 -3.55 15.89 -16.30
C ALA A 321 -2.96 17.27 -15.97
N VAL A 322 -3.49 18.30 -16.60
CA VAL A 322 -3.04 19.69 -16.41
C VAL A 322 -4.22 20.64 -16.45
N HIS A 323 -4.19 21.67 -15.62
CA HIS A 323 -5.16 22.76 -15.72
C HIS A 323 -4.72 23.78 -16.76
N ALA A 324 -5.46 23.88 -17.86
CA ALA A 324 -5.21 24.83 -18.93
C ALA A 324 -6.49 25.14 -19.74
N GLN A 325 -6.59 26.37 -20.25
CA GLN A 325 -7.73 26.85 -21.03
C GLN A 325 -9.08 26.70 -20.29
N ASP A 326 -9.12 27.10 -19.02
CA ASP A 326 -10.30 27.02 -18.13
C ASP A 326 -10.90 25.60 -18.03
N ALA A 327 -10.06 24.57 -18.18
CA ALA A 327 -10.44 23.18 -18.06
C ALA A 327 -9.31 22.34 -17.47
N LEU A 328 -9.69 21.24 -16.83
CA LEU A 328 -8.77 20.14 -16.54
C LEU A 328 -8.60 19.33 -17.82
N GLN A 329 -7.43 19.40 -18.43
CA GLN A 329 -7.06 18.65 -19.62
C GLN A 329 -6.46 17.31 -19.20
N ILE A 330 -6.93 16.22 -19.78
CA ILE A 330 -6.52 14.85 -19.45
C ILE A 330 -6.06 14.18 -20.73
N PHE A 331 -4.86 13.61 -20.71
CA PHE A 331 -4.28 12.91 -21.84
C PHE A 331 -3.99 11.47 -21.45
N ALA A 332 -4.59 10.53 -22.17
CA ALA A 332 -4.46 9.11 -21.94
C ALA A 332 -3.79 8.41 -23.11
N ALA A 333 -2.73 7.64 -22.84
CA ALA A 333 -2.24 6.63 -23.75
C ALA A 333 -3.03 5.33 -23.54
N THR A 334 -3.32 4.60 -24.61
CA THR A 334 -4.14 3.39 -24.59
C THR A 334 -3.47 2.25 -25.35
N GLN A 335 -3.74 1.00 -24.98
CA GLN A 335 -3.21 -0.18 -25.67
C GLN A 335 -3.94 -0.47 -26.98
N GLY A 336 -5.27 -0.34 -26.99
CA GLY A 336 -6.10 -0.81 -28.09
C GLY A 336 -6.05 0.06 -29.35
N ASP A 337 -5.98 1.38 -29.15
CA ASP A 337 -6.15 2.38 -30.20
C ASP A 337 -4.92 3.27 -30.37
N ALA A 338 -4.71 3.72 -31.60
CA ALA A 338 -3.59 4.59 -31.95
C ALA A 338 -3.81 6.04 -31.49
N GLY A 339 -2.75 6.68 -31.01
CA GLY A 339 -2.71 8.08 -30.60
C GLY A 339 -2.97 8.30 -29.10
N LEU A 340 -3.15 9.56 -28.72
CA LEU A 340 -3.56 9.97 -27.38
C LEU A 340 -5.07 10.22 -27.35
N ALA A 341 -5.74 9.78 -26.28
CA ALA A 341 -7.11 10.15 -26.00
C ALA A 341 -7.05 11.44 -25.19
N HIS A 342 -7.75 12.46 -25.66
CA HIS A 342 -7.80 13.77 -25.04
C HIS A 342 -9.20 14.00 -24.52
N LEU A 343 -9.27 14.24 -23.21
CA LEU A 343 -10.49 14.53 -22.49
C LEU A 343 -10.34 15.84 -21.74
N SER A 344 -11.47 16.44 -21.37
CA SER A 344 -11.50 17.61 -20.53
C SER A 344 -12.61 17.55 -19.48
N VAL A 345 -12.43 18.32 -18.42
CA VAL A 345 -13.48 18.68 -17.47
C VAL A 345 -13.53 20.21 -17.43
N PRO A 346 -14.66 20.85 -17.77
CA PRO A 346 -14.78 22.30 -17.69
C PRO A 346 -14.51 22.80 -16.26
N MET A 347 -13.66 23.82 -16.12
CA MET A 347 -13.27 24.45 -14.86
C MET A 347 -13.57 25.96 -14.83
N GLY A 348 -14.23 26.50 -15.86
CA GLY A 348 -14.50 27.95 -15.98
C GLY A 348 -15.39 28.52 -14.87
N ASN A 349 -16.10 27.67 -14.12
CA ASN A 349 -16.90 28.07 -12.95
C ASN A 349 -16.30 27.60 -11.62
N ILE A 350 -15.07 27.09 -11.58
CA ILE A 350 -14.49 26.52 -10.35
C ILE A 350 -14.53 27.51 -9.19
N GLY A 351 -15.04 27.05 -8.05
CA GLY A 351 -15.23 27.84 -6.85
C GLY A 351 -14.08 27.75 -5.84
N GLN A 352 -14.37 28.17 -4.62
CA GLN A 352 -13.51 28.19 -3.45
C GLN A 352 -13.55 26.87 -2.68
N VAL A 353 -12.51 26.63 -1.89
CA VAL A 353 -12.53 25.63 -0.81
C VAL A 353 -12.79 26.35 0.51
N LEU A 354 -13.96 26.11 1.10
CA LEU A 354 -14.36 26.65 2.40
C LEU A 354 -14.38 25.53 3.44
N ARG A 355 -13.72 25.76 4.57
CA ARG A 355 -13.70 24.82 5.69
C ARG A 355 -13.87 25.53 7.03
N GLY A 356 -14.55 24.89 7.96
CA GLY A 356 -14.68 25.41 9.32
C GLY A 356 -15.90 24.90 10.07
N THR A 357 -16.24 25.61 11.16
CA THR A 357 -17.38 25.29 12.02
C THR A 357 -18.46 26.38 11.93
N GLY A 358 -19.72 26.02 12.19
CA GLY A 358 -20.83 26.98 12.17
C GLY A 358 -21.39 27.18 10.76
N ALA A 359 -21.56 28.43 10.32
CA ALA A 359 -22.17 28.75 9.03
C ALA A 359 -21.10 29.00 7.95
N LEU A 360 -21.11 28.21 6.88
CA LEU A 360 -20.33 28.44 5.66
C LEU A 360 -21.29 28.76 4.52
N VAL A 361 -21.01 29.82 3.78
CA VAL A 361 -21.84 30.28 2.65
C VAL A 361 -20.89 30.55 1.50
N ALA A 362 -21.10 29.86 0.39
CA ALA A 362 -20.33 30.02 -0.82
C ALA A 362 -21.07 30.88 -1.86
N GLY A 363 -20.61 30.86 -3.10
CA GLY A 363 -20.87 31.89 -4.10
C GLY A 363 -21.69 31.40 -5.29
N ALA A 364 -21.17 31.70 -6.48
CA ALA A 364 -21.77 31.30 -7.76
C ALA A 364 -20.88 30.31 -8.52
N GLY A 365 -19.77 29.88 -7.91
CA GLY A 365 -18.81 28.95 -8.48
C GLY A 365 -19.06 27.55 -7.95
N ASP A 366 -18.41 26.56 -8.55
CA ASP A 366 -18.48 25.16 -8.11
C ASP A 366 -17.60 25.00 -6.85
N ASP A 367 -18.19 25.27 -5.69
CA ASP A 367 -17.51 25.42 -4.41
C ASP A 367 -17.40 24.08 -3.64
N LEU A 368 -16.33 23.91 -2.85
CA LEU A 368 -16.17 22.79 -1.91
C LEU A 368 -16.32 23.31 -0.48
N LEU A 369 -17.40 22.92 0.21
CA LEU A 369 -17.69 23.32 1.58
C LEU A 369 -17.53 22.12 2.52
N VAL A 370 -16.69 22.26 3.54
CA VAL A 370 -16.38 21.18 4.50
C VAL A 370 -16.63 21.63 5.93
N ALA A 371 -17.58 20.95 6.60
CA ALA A 371 -17.83 21.15 8.02
C ALA A 371 -16.83 20.37 8.87
N GLU A 372 -16.04 21.05 9.70
CA GLU A 372 -14.97 20.44 10.49
C GLU A 372 -15.48 20.00 11.89
N GLY A 373 -15.70 18.70 12.08
CA GLY A 373 -15.86 18.05 13.40
C GLY A 373 -17.14 18.37 14.20
N ALA A 374 -17.82 19.48 13.92
CA ALA A 374 -19.04 19.92 14.59
C ALA A 374 -20.19 20.10 13.62
N ALA A 375 -21.40 20.27 14.15
CA ALA A 375 -22.54 20.57 13.31
C ALA A 375 -22.45 21.95 12.69
N ALA A 376 -22.77 22.03 11.40
CA ALA A 376 -22.64 23.23 10.59
C ALA A 376 -23.90 23.50 9.76
N THR A 377 -24.00 24.74 9.27
CA THR A 377 -24.94 25.13 8.23
C THR A 377 -24.13 25.47 6.99
N LEU A 378 -24.29 24.68 5.93
CA LEU A 378 -23.59 24.88 4.66
C LEU A 378 -24.59 25.38 3.62
N THR A 379 -24.24 26.43 2.90
CA THR A 379 -25.02 26.95 1.77
C THR A 379 -24.09 27.09 0.57
N GLY A 380 -24.28 26.27 -0.45
CA GLY A 380 -23.48 26.26 -1.68
C GLY A 380 -23.70 27.54 -2.48
N GLY A 381 -24.92 27.73 -3.00
CA GLY A 381 -25.30 28.95 -3.69
C GLY A 381 -25.69 28.66 -5.13
N ALA A 382 -24.91 29.09 -6.10
CA ALA A 382 -25.05 28.65 -7.48
C ALA A 382 -23.76 27.98 -7.94
N GLY A 383 -23.84 27.06 -8.90
CA GLY A 383 -22.70 26.23 -9.30
C GLY A 383 -22.93 24.77 -8.88
N ASP A 384 -22.07 23.87 -9.34
CA ASP A 384 -22.11 22.47 -8.92
C ASP A 384 -21.31 22.32 -7.62
N ASP A 385 -21.95 22.44 -6.46
CA ASP A 385 -21.28 22.51 -5.17
C ASP A 385 -21.09 21.13 -4.52
N ILE A 386 -20.01 20.96 -3.75
CA ILE A 386 -19.75 19.77 -2.93
C ILE A 386 -19.86 20.16 -1.46
N LEU A 387 -20.90 19.65 -0.78
CA LEU A 387 -21.20 19.97 0.61
C LEU A 387 -20.94 18.77 1.51
N VAL A 388 -19.85 18.82 2.28
CA VAL A 388 -19.44 17.76 3.20
C VAL A 388 -19.98 18.05 4.60
N ALA A 389 -20.96 17.24 5.03
CA ALA A 389 -21.54 17.31 6.36
C ALA A 389 -20.51 16.96 7.43
N GLY A 390 -20.60 17.60 8.60
CA GLY A 390 -19.79 17.25 9.76
C GLY A 390 -20.35 16.01 10.48
N PRO A 391 -19.52 15.23 11.21
CA PRO A 391 -19.92 13.98 11.85
C PRO A 391 -20.99 14.17 12.94
N ALA A 392 -21.07 15.38 13.53
CA ALA A 392 -22.09 15.73 14.52
C ALA A 392 -23.45 16.14 13.91
N GLY A 393 -23.63 16.00 12.60
CA GLY A 393 -24.83 16.37 11.86
C GLY A 393 -24.65 17.73 11.18
N SER A 394 -25.51 18.12 10.24
CA SER A 394 -25.40 19.41 9.54
C SER A 394 -26.73 19.80 8.90
N THR A 395 -26.92 21.08 8.59
CA THR A 395 -27.98 21.55 7.68
C THR A 395 -27.33 22.01 6.39
N LEU A 396 -27.71 21.41 5.27
CA LEU A 396 -27.09 21.62 3.96
C LEU A 396 -28.12 22.19 3.00
N THR A 397 -27.75 23.26 2.30
CA THR A 397 -28.52 23.87 1.23
C THR A 397 -27.62 23.93 0.00
N GLY A 398 -27.95 23.17 -1.04
CA GLY A 398 -27.15 23.13 -2.27
C GLY A 398 -27.31 24.44 -3.04
N GLY A 399 -28.55 24.72 -3.45
CA GLY A 399 -28.91 25.92 -4.20
C GLY A 399 -29.19 25.60 -5.67
N VAL A 400 -28.56 26.34 -6.58
CA VAL A 400 -28.76 26.19 -8.03
C VAL A 400 -27.56 25.50 -8.66
N GLY A 401 -27.74 24.27 -9.11
CA GLY A 401 -26.73 23.51 -9.84
C GLY A 401 -26.90 22.02 -9.57
N ALA A 402 -25.96 21.21 -10.04
CA ALA A 402 -25.93 19.79 -9.72
C ALA A 402 -25.05 19.56 -8.48
N ASP A 403 -25.66 19.57 -7.31
CA ASP A 403 -24.94 19.54 -6.04
C ASP A 403 -24.65 18.11 -5.56
N LEU A 404 -23.53 17.94 -4.88
CA LEU A 404 -23.14 16.68 -4.23
C LEU A 404 -23.12 16.84 -2.72
N PHE A 405 -24.05 16.18 -2.04
CA PHE A 405 -24.09 16.15 -0.58
C PHE A 405 -23.34 14.92 -0.06
N VAL A 406 -22.22 15.15 0.61
CA VAL A 406 -21.35 14.11 1.15
C VAL A 406 -21.59 13.94 2.63
N MET A 407 -22.04 12.76 3.03
CA MET A 407 -22.26 12.44 4.44
C MET A 407 -20.97 11.96 5.10
N GLN A 408 -20.83 12.27 6.39
CA GLN A 408 -19.79 11.72 7.26
C GLN A 408 -20.43 10.85 8.32
N SER A 409 -19.80 9.74 8.67
CA SER A 409 -20.24 8.91 9.79
C SER A 409 -19.95 9.60 11.12
N GLY A 410 -20.87 9.48 12.06
CA GLY A 410 -20.76 10.09 13.38
C GLY A 410 -22.04 10.09 14.22
N GLY A 411 -23.16 9.60 13.67
CA GLY A 411 -24.45 9.50 14.35
C GLY A 411 -25.20 10.84 14.48
N GLY A 412 -24.66 11.90 13.87
CA GLY A 412 -25.30 13.20 13.80
C GLY A 412 -26.47 13.22 12.82
N VAL A 413 -27.51 14.00 13.13
CA VAL A 413 -28.64 14.19 12.20
C VAL A 413 -28.25 15.19 11.13
N VAL A 414 -28.22 14.77 9.87
CA VAL A 414 -28.04 15.67 8.72
C VAL A 414 -29.40 16.00 8.11
N ARG A 415 -29.57 17.25 7.67
CA ARG A 415 -30.75 17.72 6.94
C ARG A 415 -30.32 18.44 5.66
N ILE A 416 -30.79 17.96 4.51
CA ILE A 416 -30.69 18.64 3.23
C ILE A 416 -32.01 19.38 2.99
N THR A 417 -31.96 20.66 2.63
CA THR A 417 -33.13 21.55 2.63
C THR A 417 -33.83 21.73 1.29
N ASP A 418 -33.19 21.34 0.19
CA ASP A 418 -33.59 21.71 -1.17
C ASP A 418 -33.15 20.70 -2.24
N PHE A 419 -33.06 19.42 -1.89
CA PHE A 419 -32.55 18.37 -2.78
C PHE A 419 -33.38 18.29 -4.08
N ASP A 420 -32.72 18.49 -5.23
CA ASP A 420 -33.30 18.35 -6.56
C ASP A 420 -32.93 17.00 -7.18
N LEU A 421 -33.91 16.08 -7.17
CA LEU A 421 -33.77 14.73 -7.70
C LEU A 421 -33.30 14.67 -9.17
N SER A 422 -33.51 15.73 -9.96
CA SER A 422 -33.15 15.74 -11.37
C SER A 422 -31.66 15.95 -11.65
N GLN A 423 -30.90 16.43 -10.66
CA GLN A 423 -29.50 16.81 -10.84
C GLN A 423 -28.59 16.52 -9.64
N ASP A 424 -29.10 16.56 -8.41
CA ASP A 424 -28.31 16.39 -7.19
C ASP A 424 -27.98 14.93 -6.90
N ARG A 425 -26.90 14.72 -6.15
CA ARG A 425 -26.42 13.40 -5.73
C ARG A 425 -26.11 13.34 -4.25
N LEU A 426 -26.16 12.11 -3.73
CA LEU A 426 -25.82 11.78 -2.35
C LEU A 426 -24.61 10.84 -2.33
N ASP A 427 -23.59 11.20 -1.58
CA ASP A 427 -22.48 10.30 -1.24
C ASP A 427 -22.67 9.83 0.21
N LEU A 428 -22.94 8.53 0.37
CA LEU A 428 -23.06 7.84 1.66
C LEU A 428 -21.88 6.88 1.92
N SER A 429 -20.81 6.97 1.13
CA SER A 429 -19.69 6.00 1.14
C SER A 429 -18.97 5.94 2.49
N ASP A 430 -19.03 7.02 3.29
CA ASP A 430 -18.44 7.07 4.63
C ASP A 430 -19.22 6.25 5.67
N TYR A 431 -20.46 5.87 5.40
CA TYR A 431 -21.25 5.05 6.31
C TYR A 431 -20.67 3.64 6.35
N THR A 432 -20.06 3.32 7.49
CA THR A 432 -19.29 2.08 7.68
C THR A 432 -20.12 0.84 7.34
N LEU A 433 -19.63 0.03 6.39
CA LEU A 433 -20.27 -1.22 5.91
C LEU A 433 -21.61 -1.03 5.18
N LEU A 434 -21.91 0.17 4.70
CA LEU A 434 -23.00 0.40 3.75
C LEU A 434 -22.51 0.14 2.32
N ARG A 435 -23.07 -0.88 1.66
CA ARG A 435 -22.67 -1.35 0.31
C ARG A 435 -23.83 -1.47 -0.66
N ASN A 436 -25.06 -1.54 -0.14
CA ASN A 436 -26.24 -1.65 -0.95
C ASN A 436 -27.37 -0.75 -0.41
N PRO A 437 -28.11 -0.04 -1.28
CA PRO A 437 -29.27 0.74 -0.88
C PRO A 437 -30.31 -0.04 -0.05
N ASP A 438 -30.45 -1.36 -0.26
CA ASP A 438 -31.37 -2.23 0.48
C ASP A 438 -31.01 -2.36 1.98
N GLN A 439 -29.82 -1.95 2.39
CA GLN A 439 -29.44 -1.86 3.79
C GLN A 439 -30.01 -0.60 4.48
N LEU A 440 -30.48 0.38 3.70
CA LEU A 440 -31.08 1.61 4.21
C LEU A 440 -32.54 1.37 4.60
N SER A 441 -32.98 2.06 5.65
CA SER A 441 -34.41 2.27 5.88
C SER A 441 -34.81 3.65 5.37
N VAL A 442 -35.49 3.68 4.22
CA VAL A 442 -35.99 4.92 3.60
C VAL A 442 -37.49 5.05 3.82
N THR A 443 -37.89 6.06 4.59
CA THR A 443 -39.29 6.39 4.84
C THR A 443 -39.68 7.65 4.06
N ARG A 444 -40.67 7.52 3.17
CA ARG A 444 -41.30 8.67 2.50
C ARG A 444 -41.99 9.56 3.53
N VAL A 445 -41.68 10.85 3.50
CA VAL A 445 -42.34 11.87 4.33
C VAL A 445 -42.89 12.97 3.43
N THR A 446 -43.88 13.72 3.92
CA THR A 446 -44.40 14.87 3.17
C THR A 446 -43.27 15.86 2.89
N GLY A 447 -43.02 16.14 1.61
CA GLY A 447 -41.95 17.04 1.20
C GLY A 447 -40.56 16.44 1.10
N GLY A 448 -40.37 15.11 1.22
CA GLY A 448 -39.08 14.48 0.93
C GLY A 448 -38.91 13.08 1.52
N ALA A 449 -37.79 12.81 2.18
CA ALA A 449 -37.44 11.49 2.74
C ALA A 449 -36.77 11.56 4.11
N ARG A 450 -36.92 10.48 4.88
CA ARG A 450 -36.08 10.17 6.03
C ARG A 450 -35.32 8.87 5.74
N ILE A 451 -34.00 8.94 5.77
CA ILE A 451 -33.10 7.80 5.61
C ILE A 451 -32.47 7.50 6.96
N THR A 452 -32.45 6.22 7.35
CA THR A 452 -31.71 5.77 8.53
C THR A 452 -30.88 4.55 8.21
N PHE A 453 -29.66 4.52 8.74
CA PHE A 453 -28.75 3.37 8.69
C PHE A 453 -27.97 3.31 9.98
N ARG A 454 -28.19 2.27 10.79
CA ARG A 454 -27.65 2.18 12.16
C ARG A 454 -28.01 3.45 12.96
N ASP A 455 -27.00 4.18 13.44
CA ASP A 455 -27.16 5.41 14.21
C ASP A 455 -27.26 6.66 13.30
N GLU A 456 -27.02 6.52 12.00
CA GLU A 456 -27.04 7.62 11.05
C GLU A 456 -28.48 7.98 10.66
N VAL A 457 -28.75 9.28 10.60
CA VAL A 457 -30.06 9.83 10.23
C VAL A 457 -29.87 10.98 9.24
N LEU A 458 -30.41 10.82 8.03
CA LEU A 458 -30.47 11.85 7.01
C LEU A 458 -31.92 12.23 6.72
N LEU A 459 -32.22 13.53 6.82
CA LEU A 459 -33.48 14.14 6.45
C LEU A 459 -33.30 14.87 5.12
N ILE A 460 -34.20 14.62 4.18
CA ILE A 460 -34.18 15.27 2.86
C ILE A 460 -35.49 16.02 2.70
N ASP A 461 -35.40 17.32 2.50
CA ASP A 461 -36.48 18.13 1.96
C ASP A 461 -36.28 18.23 0.43
N SER A 462 -37.27 17.81 -0.36
CA SER A 462 -37.27 17.87 -1.82
C SER A 462 -37.50 19.30 -2.30
N HIS A 463 -36.75 19.72 -3.31
CA HIS A 463 -36.89 21.04 -3.95
C HIS A 463 -38.32 21.35 -4.38
N ASP A 464 -39.03 20.36 -4.92
CA ASP A 464 -40.38 20.47 -5.47
C ASP A 464 -41.49 20.04 -4.48
N GLY A 465 -41.12 19.64 -3.27
CA GLY A 465 -42.03 19.11 -2.25
C GLY A 465 -42.54 17.68 -2.51
N ALA A 466 -41.98 16.95 -3.48
CA ALA A 466 -42.27 15.54 -3.70
C ALA A 466 -41.84 14.69 -2.50
N SER A 467 -42.51 13.55 -2.31
CA SER A 467 -42.07 12.52 -1.35
C SER A 467 -41.12 11.56 -2.06
N LEU A 468 -39.93 11.35 -1.50
CA LEU A 468 -38.85 10.58 -2.13
C LEU A 468 -38.67 9.23 -1.44
N GLY A 469 -38.54 8.16 -2.24
CA GLY A 469 -38.21 6.81 -1.77
C GLY A 469 -36.83 6.35 -2.20
N GLN A 470 -36.45 5.15 -1.78
CA GLN A 470 -35.13 4.58 -2.09
C GLN A 470 -34.88 4.45 -3.59
N GLU A 471 -35.86 3.99 -4.35
CA GLU A 471 -35.76 3.82 -5.80
C GLU A 471 -35.54 5.14 -6.53
N ASP A 472 -36.12 6.23 -6.01
CA ASP A 472 -35.96 7.58 -6.54
C ASP A 472 -34.51 8.05 -6.34
N LEU A 473 -33.92 7.75 -5.18
CA LEU A 473 -32.62 8.27 -4.75
C LEU A 473 -31.40 7.45 -5.21
N PHE A 474 -31.50 6.11 -5.28
CA PHE A 474 -30.32 5.25 -5.48
C PHE A 474 -30.52 4.10 -6.49
N GLY A 475 -31.71 3.93 -7.06
CA GLY A 475 -31.99 2.78 -7.92
C GLY A 475 -31.66 1.44 -7.26
N PHE A 476 -30.87 0.59 -7.94
CA PHE A 476 -30.51 -0.76 -7.49
C PHE A 476 -29.14 -0.87 -6.79
N ALA A 477 -28.30 0.17 -6.85
CA ALA A 477 -26.94 0.15 -6.29
C ALA A 477 -26.43 1.59 -6.11
N PHE A 478 -25.51 1.79 -5.16
CA PHE A 478 -24.82 3.07 -5.06
C PHE A 478 -23.94 3.30 -6.30
N GLU A 479 -23.88 4.56 -6.71
CA GLU A 479 -22.95 5.01 -7.75
C GLU A 479 -21.58 5.29 -7.13
N GLY A 480 -20.50 4.97 -7.85
CA GLY A 480 -19.13 5.19 -7.39
C GLY A 480 -18.47 3.97 -6.72
N PRO A 481 -17.26 4.15 -6.16
CA PRO A 481 -16.46 3.08 -5.57
C PRO A 481 -16.89 2.72 -4.14
N ASP A 482 -16.47 1.55 -3.69
CA ASP A 482 -16.69 1.07 -2.32
C ASP A 482 -15.59 1.56 -1.38
N ARG A 483 -15.97 2.28 -0.32
CA ARG A 483 -15.03 2.66 0.75
C ARG A 483 -14.86 1.52 1.76
N ILE A 484 -13.61 1.17 2.06
CA ILE A 484 -13.26 0.14 3.05
C ILE A 484 -12.54 0.80 4.23
N PRO A 485 -13.05 0.65 5.47
CA PRO A 485 -12.27 1.04 6.64
C PRO A 485 -11.07 0.10 6.78
N LEU A 486 -9.87 0.66 6.82
CA LEU A 486 -8.64 -0.10 7.07
C LEU A 486 -8.27 -0.01 8.56
N PHE A 487 -7.90 -1.17 9.11
CA PHE A 487 -7.30 -1.28 10.44
C PHE A 487 -5.93 -1.89 10.25
N LEU A 488 -4.88 -1.06 10.40
CA LEU A 488 -3.53 -1.57 10.32
C LEU A 488 -3.23 -2.43 11.55
N PHE A 489 -2.60 -3.57 11.31
CA PHE A 489 -1.97 -4.34 12.36
C PHE A 489 -0.66 -3.63 12.74
N GLU A 490 -0.40 -3.50 14.04
CA GLU A 490 0.88 -2.99 14.51
C GLU A 490 1.98 -3.91 13.97
N SER A 491 2.90 -3.36 13.17
CA SER A 491 4.07 -4.10 12.72
C SER A 491 4.78 -4.66 13.95
N ALA A 492 5.12 -5.95 13.95
CA ALA A 492 6.01 -6.50 14.95
C ALA A 492 7.27 -5.60 15.06
N PRO A 493 7.81 -5.34 16.27
CA PRO A 493 8.99 -4.50 16.41
C PRO A 493 10.11 -5.02 15.51
N PRO A 494 10.95 -4.12 14.94
CA PRO A 494 11.99 -4.55 14.02
C PRO A 494 12.85 -5.63 14.68
N PRO A 495 13.19 -6.72 13.97
CA PRO A 495 14.14 -7.69 14.50
C PRO A 495 15.46 -6.96 14.79
N ASP A 496 16.11 -7.35 15.90
CA ASP A 496 17.44 -6.85 16.27
C ASP A 496 18.40 -6.87 15.06
N PRO A 497 19.34 -5.91 14.95
CA PRO A 497 20.24 -5.81 13.81
C PRO A 497 20.93 -7.15 13.55
N ALA A 498 20.82 -7.63 12.32
CA ALA A 498 21.26 -8.97 11.93
C ALA A 498 22.69 -9.26 12.42
N PRO A 499 22.92 -10.38 13.14
CA PRO A 499 24.26 -10.88 13.35
C PRO A 499 24.91 -11.15 11.99
N VAL A 500 26.24 -10.94 11.93
CA VAL A 500 27.10 -11.30 10.79
C VAL A 500 26.70 -12.66 10.23
N PRO A 501 26.62 -12.86 8.89
CA PRO A 501 26.03 -14.08 8.34
C PRO A 501 26.83 -15.30 8.76
N ASP A 502 26.22 -16.14 9.59
CA ASP A 502 26.70 -17.49 9.85
C ASP A 502 26.36 -18.41 8.65
N PRO A 503 27.08 -19.54 8.50
CA PRO A 503 26.98 -20.42 7.33
C PRO A 503 25.55 -20.96 7.14
N PRO A 504 25.19 -21.44 5.93
CA PRO A 504 23.81 -21.78 5.62
C PRO A 504 23.23 -22.83 6.58
N PRO A 505 21.96 -22.69 6.99
CA PRO A 505 21.37 -23.53 8.03
C PRO A 505 21.10 -24.96 7.53
N PRO A 506 21.13 -25.98 8.41
CA PRO A 506 20.59 -27.29 8.10
C PRO A 506 19.06 -27.23 8.02
N ALA A 507 18.50 -28.14 7.22
CA ALA A 507 17.09 -28.20 6.89
C ALA A 507 16.20 -28.61 8.08
N ASP A 508 14.97 -28.09 8.02
CA ASP A 508 13.76 -28.41 8.79
C ASP A 508 13.53 -27.65 10.11
N GLY A 509 12.38 -26.96 10.14
CA GLY A 509 11.90 -26.10 11.22
C GLY A 509 11.57 -26.87 12.49
N ALA A 510 12.49 -26.86 13.44
CA ALA A 510 12.26 -27.30 14.81
C ALA A 510 12.57 -26.16 15.77
N ASN A 511 11.80 -26.09 16.87
CA ASN A 511 11.89 -25.16 17.99
C ASN A 511 13.29 -25.17 18.65
N LEU A 512 14.26 -24.57 17.96
CA LEU A 512 15.67 -24.61 18.30
C LEU A 512 15.98 -23.52 19.33
N LEU A 513 16.16 -23.93 20.58
CA LEU A 513 16.46 -23.06 21.69
C LEU A 513 17.98 -22.98 21.91
N SER A 514 18.53 -21.76 21.87
CA SER A 514 19.88 -21.51 22.40
C SER A 514 19.86 -21.40 23.92
N VAL A 515 20.65 -22.25 24.56
CA VAL A 515 20.78 -22.30 26.01
C VAL A 515 22.16 -21.83 26.41
N ARG A 516 22.20 -20.71 27.14
CA ARG A 516 23.41 -20.14 27.74
C ARG A 516 23.30 -20.20 29.25
N ALA A 517 24.17 -20.99 29.89
CA ALA A 517 24.06 -21.32 31.31
C ALA A 517 23.95 -20.10 32.25
N GLN A 518 24.59 -18.97 31.90
CA GLN A 518 24.67 -17.77 32.75
C GLN A 518 23.75 -16.62 32.30
N GLU A 519 23.01 -16.78 31.18
CA GLU A 519 22.05 -15.79 30.71
C GLU A 519 20.63 -16.15 31.13
N ALA A 520 19.77 -15.14 31.28
CA ALA A 520 18.39 -15.40 31.67
C ALA A 520 17.67 -16.15 30.54
N ASN A 521 17.12 -17.31 30.85
CA ASN A 521 16.26 -18.08 29.97
C ASN A 521 14.99 -18.48 30.74
N PRO A 522 13.92 -17.68 30.68
CA PRO A 522 12.69 -17.94 31.43
C PRO A 522 12.09 -19.33 31.20
N LEU A 523 12.31 -19.95 30.03
CA LEU A 523 11.85 -21.32 29.72
C LEU A 523 12.59 -22.39 30.53
N LEU A 524 13.74 -22.07 31.09
CA LEU A 524 14.50 -22.96 31.98
C LEU A 524 14.32 -22.59 33.45
N ALA A 525 13.44 -21.64 33.77
CA ALA A 525 13.19 -21.26 35.15
C ALA A 525 12.80 -22.49 35.97
N ASP A 526 13.52 -22.68 37.07
CA ASP A 526 13.36 -23.83 37.97
C ASP A 526 13.51 -25.22 37.28
N ALA A 527 14.24 -25.33 36.17
CA ALA A 527 14.55 -26.64 35.56
C ALA A 527 15.62 -27.40 36.35
N ASP A 528 15.53 -28.74 36.36
CA ASP A 528 16.62 -29.62 36.81
C ASP A 528 17.53 -29.94 35.63
N ILE A 529 18.79 -29.50 35.71
CA ILE A 529 19.83 -29.75 34.73
C ILE A 529 20.67 -30.94 35.21
N ARG A 530 20.55 -32.07 34.54
CA ARG A 530 21.30 -33.29 34.86
C ARG A 530 22.44 -33.46 33.89
N PHE A 531 23.66 -33.59 34.39
CA PHE A 531 24.83 -33.88 33.58
C PHE A 531 25.46 -35.20 34.01
N THR A 532 25.67 -36.11 33.06
CA THR A 532 26.32 -37.40 33.27
C THR A 532 27.64 -37.42 32.51
N PRO A 533 28.79 -37.26 33.19
CA PRO A 533 30.10 -37.37 32.55
C PRO A 533 30.29 -38.76 31.94
N ALA A 534 31.08 -38.88 30.86
CA ALA A 534 31.24 -40.10 30.06
C ALA A 534 31.74 -41.35 30.84
N GLY A 535 32.20 -41.19 32.08
CA GLY A 535 32.58 -42.29 32.98
C GLY A 535 32.27 -42.03 34.45
N GLY A 536 31.34 -41.11 34.76
CA GLY A 536 31.03 -40.66 36.12
C GLY A 536 29.54 -40.77 36.46
N ASP A 537 29.23 -40.47 37.73
CA ASP A 537 27.84 -40.41 38.21
C ASP A 537 27.15 -39.11 37.77
N THR A 538 25.83 -39.17 37.57
CA THR A 538 25.02 -38.00 37.20
C THR A 538 25.03 -36.94 38.31
N VAL A 539 25.35 -35.71 37.93
CA VAL A 539 25.27 -34.52 38.78
C VAL A 539 24.03 -33.72 38.38
N THR A 540 23.28 -33.21 39.36
CA THR A 540 22.07 -32.40 39.11
C THR A 540 22.28 -30.98 39.64
N PHE A 541 21.93 -30.00 38.81
CA PHE A 541 21.90 -28.58 39.12
C PHE A 541 20.47 -28.07 38.98
N ARG A 542 20.09 -27.08 39.79
CA ARG A 542 18.80 -26.41 39.68
C ARG A 542 19.00 -25.05 39.02
N ALA A 543 18.26 -24.77 37.97
CA ALA A 543 18.19 -23.44 37.39
C ALA A 543 17.45 -22.48 38.33
N ASP A 544 17.86 -21.22 38.39
CA ASP A 544 17.22 -20.19 39.22
C ASP A 544 15.88 -19.72 38.59
N GLY A 545 15.18 -18.79 39.26
CA GLY A 545 13.91 -18.23 38.76
C GLY A 545 14.05 -17.39 37.48
N ALA A 546 15.27 -17.12 37.01
CA ALA A 546 15.55 -16.53 35.70
C ALA A 546 16.08 -17.57 34.69
N GLY A 547 16.13 -18.85 35.07
CA GLY A 547 16.58 -19.97 34.26
C GLY A 547 18.10 -20.09 34.09
N ARG A 548 18.89 -19.39 34.93
CA ARG A 548 20.35 -19.52 34.93
C ARG A 548 20.77 -20.72 35.76
N PHE A 549 21.82 -21.42 35.35
CA PHE A 549 22.39 -22.55 36.08
C PHE A 549 23.91 -22.56 35.98
N ASP A 550 24.59 -23.01 37.04
CA ASP A 550 26.05 -23.01 37.12
C ASP A 550 26.61 -24.43 37.01
N LEU A 551 27.31 -24.70 35.90
CA LEU A 551 28.02 -25.96 35.65
C LEU A 551 29.50 -25.90 36.08
N GLY A 552 29.94 -24.82 36.72
CA GLY A 552 31.32 -24.63 37.20
C GLY A 552 31.93 -25.84 37.95
N PRO A 553 31.17 -26.59 38.78
CA PRO A 553 31.69 -27.79 39.45
C PRO A 553 32.11 -28.95 38.53
N ILE A 554 31.66 -28.97 37.27
CA ILE A 554 31.98 -29.99 36.26
C ILE A 554 32.70 -29.39 35.03
N ALA A 555 33.27 -28.19 35.18
CA ALA A 555 34.00 -27.52 34.11
C ALA A 555 35.17 -28.38 33.60
N GLY A 556 35.26 -28.55 32.28
CA GLY A 556 36.25 -29.39 31.61
C GLY A 556 35.83 -30.85 31.36
N GLU A 557 34.65 -31.28 31.79
CA GLU A 557 34.14 -32.64 31.60
C GLU A 557 33.34 -32.79 30.29
N THR A 558 33.40 -33.98 29.68
CA THR A 558 32.57 -34.38 28.53
C THR A 558 31.51 -35.37 28.98
N GLY A 559 30.27 -35.18 28.55
CA GLY A 559 29.15 -36.01 29.01
C GLY A 559 27.82 -35.69 28.35
N HIS A 560 26.77 -36.30 28.89
CA HIS A 560 25.40 -36.18 28.44
C HIS A 560 24.60 -35.26 29.36
N LEU A 561 23.99 -34.22 28.80
CA LEU A 561 23.22 -33.21 29.51
C LEU A 561 21.73 -33.33 29.20
N GLN A 562 20.91 -33.44 30.24
CA GLN A 562 19.46 -33.50 30.17
C GLN A 562 18.86 -32.33 30.93
N ILE A 563 17.79 -31.75 30.38
CA ILE A 563 17.01 -30.69 31.02
C ILE A 563 15.64 -31.28 31.34
N LEU A 564 15.24 -31.18 32.60
CA LEU A 564 13.95 -31.66 33.08
C LEU A 564 13.15 -30.50 33.65
N ARG A 565 12.01 -30.19 33.03
CA ARG A 565 11.12 -29.11 33.48
C ARG A 565 9.67 -29.54 33.37
N SER A 566 8.97 -29.49 34.50
CA SER A 566 7.53 -29.69 34.54
C SER A 566 6.80 -28.47 33.99
N TYR A 567 5.61 -28.69 33.43
CA TYR A 567 4.72 -27.61 33.04
C TYR A 567 4.32 -26.73 34.23
N SER A 568 4.20 -25.43 33.96
CA SER A 568 3.79 -24.40 34.90
C SER A 568 2.67 -23.55 34.29
N THR A 569 1.90 -22.85 35.12
CA THR A 569 0.78 -22.00 34.63
C THR A 569 1.23 -20.78 33.82
N GLY A 570 2.53 -20.52 33.72
CA GLY A 570 3.10 -19.50 32.85
C GLY A 570 3.56 -20.03 31.49
N ASP A 571 3.48 -21.34 31.26
CA ASP A 571 3.76 -21.96 29.97
C ASP A 571 2.55 -21.87 29.02
N PRO A 572 2.73 -22.14 27.71
CA PRO A 572 1.65 -22.12 26.74
C PRO A 572 0.47 -23.01 27.18
N ALA A 573 -0.74 -22.43 27.19
CA ALA A 573 -1.93 -23.15 27.58
C ALA A 573 -2.32 -24.22 26.55
N PHE A 574 -2.91 -25.32 27.02
CA PHE A 574 -3.47 -26.36 26.16
C PHE A 574 -4.87 -25.96 25.69
N GLY A 575 -5.09 -25.94 24.38
CA GLY A 575 -6.33 -25.53 23.75
C GLY A 575 -7.23 -26.70 23.31
N VAL A 576 -8.48 -26.37 22.98
CA VAL A 576 -9.39 -27.30 22.28
C VAL A 576 -8.88 -27.59 20.87
N ASP A 577 -8.20 -26.63 20.25
CA ASP A 577 -7.64 -26.77 18.91
C ASP A 577 -6.46 -27.74 18.87
N ASP A 578 -5.59 -27.73 19.89
CA ASP A 578 -4.55 -28.75 20.08
C ASP A 578 -5.15 -30.15 20.11
N ALA A 579 -6.14 -30.37 20.99
CA ALA A 579 -6.81 -31.66 21.11
C ALA A 579 -7.46 -32.11 19.80
N LEU A 580 -8.05 -31.17 19.03
CA LEU A 580 -8.66 -31.49 17.74
C LEU A 580 -7.62 -31.85 16.68
N ASN A 581 -6.46 -31.19 16.68
CA ASN A 581 -5.36 -31.49 15.78
C ASN A 581 -4.70 -32.83 16.13
N ILE A 582 -4.48 -33.14 17.40
CA ILE A 582 -4.01 -34.46 17.84
C ILE A 582 -5.00 -35.55 17.43
N LEU A 583 -6.31 -35.30 17.58
CA LEU A 583 -7.34 -36.24 17.15
C LEU A 583 -7.28 -36.52 15.64
N ARG A 584 -7.04 -35.47 14.83
CA ARG A 584 -6.86 -35.62 13.37
C ARG A 584 -5.65 -36.49 13.06
N ILE A 585 -4.51 -36.25 13.72
CA ILE A 585 -3.28 -37.06 13.57
C ILE A 585 -3.56 -38.53 13.91
N ALA A 586 -4.22 -38.78 15.05
CA ALA A 586 -4.53 -40.13 15.52
C ALA A 586 -5.41 -40.95 14.57
N VAL A 587 -6.28 -40.30 13.79
CA VAL A 587 -7.15 -40.96 12.80
C VAL A 587 -6.60 -40.91 11.36
N GLY A 588 -5.37 -40.42 11.18
CA GLY A 588 -4.71 -40.33 9.88
C GLY A 588 -5.25 -39.23 8.96
N LEU A 589 -5.90 -38.21 9.53
CA LEU A 589 -6.30 -37.00 8.83
C LEU A 589 -5.23 -35.92 8.96
N GLU A 590 -5.19 -35.01 7.99
CA GLU A 590 -4.32 -33.83 8.03
C GLU A 590 -4.84 -32.81 9.06
N PRO A 591 -3.98 -32.31 9.98
CA PRO A 591 -4.32 -31.23 10.90
C PRO A 591 -4.70 -29.92 10.22
N GLY A 592 -5.27 -28.99 10.99
CA GLY A 592 -5.70 -27.68 10.47
C GLY A 592 -4.57 -26.80 9.94
N PHE A 593 -3.33 -27.08 10.33
CA PHE A 593 -2.11 -26.39 9.91
C PHE A 593 -1.37 -27.06 8.74
N GLY A 594 -1.92 -28.14 8.17
CA GLY A 594 -1.35 -28.84 7.03
C GLY A 594 -0.55 -30.11 7.39
N PRO A 595 0.41 -30.54 6.56
CA PRO A 595 1.10 -31.82 6.72
C PRO A 595 2.00 -31.84 7.95
N THR A 596 1.90 -32.90 8.75
CA THR A 596 2.64 -33.06 10.02
C THR A 596 4.11 -33.45 9.83
N THR A 597 4.99 -32.76 10.55
CA THR A 597 6.41 -33.09 10.72
C THR A 597 6.64 -34.21 11.75
N ALA A 598 7.90 -34.61 11.97
CA ALA A 598 8.25 -35.54 13.05
C ALA A 598 8.03 -34.92 14.44
N THR A 599 8.33 -33.63 14.59
CA THR A 599 8.10 -32.85 15.82
C THR A 599 6.63 -32.80 16.19
N ASP A 600 5.73 -32.57 15.21
CA ASP A 600 4.28 -32.52 15.45
C ASP A 600 3.74 -33.86 15.93
N ARG A 601 4.31 -34.96 15.45
CA ARG A 601 3.91 -36.32 15.88
C ARG A 601 4.40 -36.67 17.27
N ILE A 602 5.60 -36.20 17.64
CA ILE A 602 6.13 -36.32 19.01
C ILE A 602 5.33 -35.43 19.96
N ALA A 603 4.95 -34.23 19.55
CA ALA A 603 4.10 -33.35 20.33
C ALA A 603 2.67 -33.90 20.48
N ALA A 604 2.16 -34.63 19.48
CA ALA A 604 0.84 -35.25 19.52
C ALA A 604 0.77 -36.53 20.39
N ASP A 605 1.91 -37.15 20.70
CA ASP A 605 2.05 -38.27 21.62
C ASP A 605 2.25 -37.73 23.05
N PHE A 606 1.12 -37.47 23.73
CA PHE A 606 1.10 -36.78 25.02
C PHE A 606 1.58 -37.68 26.15
N ASP A 607 1.17 -38.95 26.15
CA ASP A 607 1.58 -39.93 27.17
C ASP A 607 2.92 -40.59 26.89
N ARG A 608 3.50 -40.33 25.71
CA ARG A 608 4.82 -40.78 25.26
C ARG A 608 4.91 -42.30 25.10
N ASP A 609 3.80 -42.94 24.71
CA ASP A 609 3.77 -44.38 24.45
C ASP A 609 4.33 -44.77 23.05
N GLY A 610 4.66 -43.76 22.24
CA GLY A 610 5.20 -43.87 20.89
C GLY A 610 4.13 -43.75 19.79
N VAL A 611 2.86 -43.55 20.13
CA VAL A 611 1.75 -43.45 19.18
C VAL A 611 0.78 -42.33 19.56
N ALA A 612 0.70 -41.29 18.73
CA ALA A 612 -0.37 -40.29 18.84
C ALA A 612 -1.76 -40.95 18.66
N SER A 613 -2.54 -41.01 19.74
CA SER A 613 -3.79 -41.75 19.83
C SER A 613 -4.97 -40.83 20.19
N VAL A 614 -6.18 -41.41 20.16
CA VAL A 614 -7.38 -40.71 20.63
C VAL A 614 -7.31 -40.43 22.14
N SER A 615 -6.53 -41.23 22.89
CA SER A 615 -6.35 -41.01 24.34
C SER A 615 -5.58 -39.71 24.59
N ASP A 616 -4.51 -39.46 23.82
CA ASP A 616 -3.71 -38.23 23.91
C ASP A 616 -4.55 -36.98 23.67
N ALA A 617 -5.37 -37.00 22.60
CA ALA A 617 -6.30 -35.91 22.31
C ALA A 617 -7.28 -35.66 23.47
N LEU A 618 -7.76 -36.73 24.12
CA LEU A 618 -8.70 -36.62 25.24
C LEU A 618 -8.03 -36.06 26.50
N ASP A 619 -6.78 -36.43 26.76
CA ASP A 619 -6.03 -35.94 27.92
C ASP A 619 -5.63 -34.46 27.74
N VAL A 620 -5.24 -34.06 26.53
CA VAL A 620 -5.02 -32.64 26.20
C VAL A 620 -6.31 -31.84 26.33
N LEU A 621 -7.45 -32.38 25.88
CA LEU A 621 -8.75 -31.72 26.05
C LEU A 621 -9.12 -31.57 27.53
N ARG A 622 -8.88 -32.59 28.35
CA ARG A 622 -9.10 -32.55 29.81
C ARG A 622 -8.26 -31.46 30.45
N LEU A 623 -6.97 -31.37 30.10
CA LEU A 623 -6.08 -30.30 30.56
C LEU A 623 -6.61 -28.91 30.16
N GLY A 624 -7.02 -28.72 28.90
CA GLY A 624 -7.53 -27.44 28.41
C GLY A 624 -8.81 -26.95 29.10
N ILE A 625 -9.60 -27.86 29.69
CA ILE A 625 -10.78 -27.51 30.50
C ILE A 625 -10.54 -27.62 32.01
N GLY A 626 -9.29 -27.78 32.44
CA GLY A 626 -8.90 -27.78 33.86
C GLY A 626 -9.24 -29.07 34.63
N LEU A 627 -9.43 -30.19 33.93
CA LEU A 627 -9.58 -31.51 34.54
C LEU A 627 -8.21 -32.19 34.75
N PRO A 628 -8.07 -33.00 35.81
CA PRO A 628 -6.84 -33.75 36.03
C PRO A 628 -6.66 -34.86 34.97
N VAL A 629 -5.39 -35.13 34.67
CA VAL A 629 -4.93 -36.23 33.79
C VAL A 629 -3.95 -37.12 34.56
N ASP A 630 -3.81 -38.36 34.10
CA ASP A 630 -2.93 -39.34 34.75
C ASP A 630 -1.43 -39.04 34.50
N THR A 631 -1.10 -38.52 33.31
CA THR A 631 0.26 -38.10 32.93
C THR A 631 0.35 -36.58 32.99
N ALA A 632 1.21 -36.05 33.86
CA ALA A 632 1.42 -34.60 33.94
C ALA A 632 2.23 -34.10 32.74
N PRO A 633 1.90 -32.93 32.16
CA PRO A 633 2.68 -32.35 31.08
C PRO A 633 4.09 -31.96 31.54
N GLU A 634 5.09 -32.34 30.76
CA GLU A 634 6.49 -32.03 30.99
C GLU A 634 7.15 -31.61 29.67
N TRP A 635 8.05 -30.63 29.74
CA TRP A 635 8.84 -30.22 28.59
C TRP A 635 9.87 -31.28 28.20
N LEU A 636 10.02 -31.47 26.90
CA LEU A 636 11.06 -32.30 26.28
C LEU A 636 12.13 -31.39 25.68
N PHE A 637 13.39 -31.65 26.02
CA PHE A 637 14.54 -30.98 25.44
C PHE A 637 15.41 -32.03 24.75
N LEU A 638 15.39 -32.03 23.42
CA LEU A 638 15.98 -33.07 22.58
C LEU A 638 17.22 -32.56 21.86
N ASP A 639 18.09 -33.48 21.45
CA ASP A 639 19.21 -33.17 20.56
C ASP A 639 18.68 -32.67 19.20
N PRO A 640 19.04 -31.47 18.76
CA PRO A 640 18.54 -30.92 17.50
C PRO A 640 19.10 -31.65 16.26
N GLN A 641 20.14 -32.47 16.43
CA GLN A 641 20.71 -33.30 15.36
C GLN A 641 20.16 -34.74 15.38
N ALA A 642 19.20 -35.04 16.26
CA ALA A 642 18.56 -36.34 16.30
C ALA A 642 17.71 -36.62 15.06
N ASP A 643 17.74 -37.85 14.57
CA ASP A 643 16.81 -38.34 13.54
C ASP A 643 15.44 -38.63 14.17
N LEU A 644 14.64 -37.58 14.36
CA LEU A 644 13.30 -37.67 14.95
C LEU A 644 12.32 -38.46 14.06
N ALA A 645 12.58 -38.53 12.75
CA ALA A 645 11.79 -39.34 11.83
C ALA A 645 11.98 -40.85 12.10
N ALA A 646 13.20 -41.27 12.43
CA ALA A 646 13.47 -42.64 12.88
C ALA A 646 12.83 -42.96 14.23
N VAL A 647 12.68 -41.98 15.13
CA VAL A 647 11.96 -42.16 16.42
C VAL A 647 10.48 -42.42 16.17
N VAL A 648 9.81 -41.57 15.40
CA VAL A 648 8.38 -41.69 15.06
C VAL A 648 8.06 -42.98 14.30
N THR A 649 9.00 -43.49 13.50
CA THR A 649 8.82 -44.76 12.76
C THR A 649 9.18 -46.00 13.59
N GLY A 650 9.52 -45.84 14.88
CA GLY A 650 9.82 -46.93 15.82
C GLY A 650 11.23 -47.53 15.66
N GLY A 651 12.13 -46.84 14.95
CA GLY A 651 13.49 -47.27 14.68
C GLY A 651 14.49 -47.00 15.81
N MET A 652 14.21 -46.01 16.68
CA MET A 652 15.07 -45.60 17.80
C MET A 652 14.26 -45.06 19.00
N PRO A 653 14.77 -45.13 20.24
CA PRO A 653 14.18 -44.45 21.38
C PRO A 653 14.32 -42.92 21.27
N LEU A 654 13.47 -42.17 21.98
CA LEU A 654 13.53 -40.71 22.04
C LEU A 654 14.89 -40.25 22.63
N PRO A 655 15.66 -39.42 21.90
CA PRO A 655 16.97 -38.97 22.35
C PRO A 655 16.84 -37.73 23.24
N ASP A 656 16.56 -37.98 24.52
CA ASP A 656 16.45 -36.93 25.54
C ASP A 656 17.82 -36.33 25.85
N GLY A 657 17.97 -35.01 25.78
CA GLY A 657 19.21 -34.30 26.09
C GLY A 657 20.26 -34.29 24.97
N VAL A 658 21.44 -33.74 25.26
CA VAL A 658 22.53 -33.51 24.30
C VAL A 658 23.88 -33.98 24.83
N ASN A 659 24.76 -34.46 23.95
CA ASN A 659 26.15 -34.79 24.30
C ASN A 659 27.05 -33.58 24.06
N LEU A 660 27.77 -33.12 25.09
CA LEU A 660 28.62 -31.94 25.00
C LEU A 660 29.84 -32.00 25.93
N THR A 661 30.77 -31.05 25.73
CA THR A 661 31.91 -30.82 26.62
C THR A 661 31.76 -29.48 27.31
N VAL A 662 31.80 -29.45 28.64
CA VAL A 662 31.67 -28.23 29.43
C VAL A 662 33.01 -27.47 29.40
N PRO A 663 33.05 -26.20 28.97
CA PRO A 663 34.26 -25.40 28.98
C PRO A 663 34.86 -25.23 30.38
N LEU A 664 36.19 -25.00 30.45
CA LEU A 664 36.91 -24.84 31.72
C LEU A 664 36.49 -23.59 32.52
N ASP A 665 35.89 -22.60 31.86
CA ASP A 665 35.34 -21.40 32.49
C ASP A 665 33.85 -21.57 32.90
N GLY A 666 33.25 -22.73 32.62
CA GLY A 666 31.85 -23.05 32.95
C GLY A 666 30.82 -22.31 32.08
N ALA A 667 31.26 -21.47 31.14
CA ALA A 667 30.39 -20.73 30.24
C ALA A 667 30.01 -21.64 29.05
N LEU A 668 28.84 -22.27 29.14
CA LEU A 668 28.35 -23.21 28.14
C LEU A 668 27.20 -22.59 27.33
N GLU A 669 27.32 -22.64 26.00
CA GLU A 669 26.26 -22.34 25.02
C GLU A 669 26.04 -23.56 24.12
N PHE A 670 24.78 -23.96 23.94
CA PHE A 670 24.40 -25.09 23.08
C PHE A 670 22.94 -24.96 22.62
N LEU A 671 22.56 -25.76 21.63
CA LEU A 671 21.23 -25.77 21.05
C LEU A 671 20.46 -27.02 21.48
N VAL A 672 19.15 -26.88 21.72
CA VAL A 672 18.22 -27.99 21.98
C VAL A 672 16.91 -27.77 21.24
N THR A 673 16.22 -28.85 20.88
CA THR A 673 14.84 -28.77 20.41
C THR A 673 13.90 -28.87 21.60
N ALA A 674 13.09 -27.82 21.84
CA ALA A 674 12.12 -27.80 22.93
C ALA A 674 10.70 -28.15 22.44
N ILE A 675 10.10 -29.19 23.01
CA ILE A 675 8.76 -29.66 22.66
C ILE A 675 7.93 -29.75 23.95
N LEU A 676 6.73 -29.20 23.94
CA LEU A 676 5.72 -29.42 24.97
C LEU A 676 4.67 -30.39 24.43
N PRO A 677 4.72 -31.70 24.79
CA PRO A 677 3.71 -32.65 24.38
C PRO A 677 2.31 -32.16 24.76
N GLY A 678 1.40 -32.26 23.80
CA GLY A 678 0.02 -31.79 23.89
C GLY A 678 -0.22 -30.38 23.36
N ASN A 679 0.82 -29.60 23.05
CA ASN A 679 0.70 -28.29 22.41
C ASN A 679 1.26 -28.35 20.98
N LEU A 680 0.36 -28.22 19.99
CA LEU A 680 0.68 -28.25 18.56
C LEU A 680 0.72 -26.86 17.92
N ASP A 681 0.37 -25.82 18.67
CA ASP A 681 0.38 -24.43 18.19
C ASP A 681 1.79 -23.84 18.05
N GLY A 682 2.84 -24.63 18.32
CA GLY A 682 4.21 -24.31 17.93
C GLY A 682 4.78 -23.02 18.54
N VAL A 683 4.22 -22.53 19.65
CA VAL A 683 4.66 -21.26 20.25
C VAL A 683 5.81 -21.49 21.23
N LEU A 684 7.02 -21.27 20.74
CA LEU A 684 8.09 -20.61 21.49
C LEU A 684 8.57 -19.37 20.73
#